data_AF-A0A6P0W2V7-F1
#
_entry.id   AF-A0A6P0W2V7-F1
#
_cell.length_a   1.000
_cell.length_b   1.000
_cell.length_c   1.000
_cell.angle_alpha   90.00
_cell.angle_beta   90.00
_cell.angle_gamma   90.00
#
_symmetry.space_group_name_H-M   'P 1'
#
loop_
_entity.id
_entity.type
_entity.pdbx_description
1 polymer ?
#
loop_
_entity_poly.entity_id
_entity_poly.type
_entity_poly.pdbx_seq_one_letter_code
_entity_poly.pdbx_strand_id
1 'polypeptide(L)'
;MRNVLRVLVGLFMFLLLLLLPTTAQAATTPPEKIPLTLELLQERLNSPIQSEGFSTIDLRQLIIDLTNENGEFRDQFYQRLQTQINRSKTPLGLDLSESLIQGEFIASKLGLQTPLSQAALSSLLSPIEQEQLQTDDRFFTKPGEQIPLVTVFRGPLKFPQARFTGIVSFADTLFLQRLEASQTTFIQEVDCSNTRFDRLADFSHATFGRGISFSSSAFFDNANFNQVQFLGVANFTGSTFDSTANFLQTEFAQLANFSRTRWLQTADFREVNWHDRALLNKSHFAKSLLLTNATLEKSTTFRESHFQEPVVLQDVSLLDQVDFSSARFTQGAYLNVAGMTFDSNLAKILGDTGRIGRVFSVSRLQDNEDVLRNLVRNFRNQQQIPDANQLEYTTQQLRRQQLQRYLLGKSRINPFSPSWLLDALHWLGLSLLLLLSEDGTSFGLVFGVGMVAIAFFSLLFWLIDRWRRRYPQPILPTYGETAYMLGTFTVVTVTGIVTIFRTGEQPWLTLLCLGNILLPVPLMLVWRLYQKGRYHNLLDVSYFVEDGSLRQLHLLVGRLPIMPRFSIFRDRYLPILWERRWSWLNYYDFSLNNLLKFGFNDIRLRDEHLPGIITTLAWYQWSLGILYIALLLWTLSRTIPGLNLFIYL
;
A
#
# COMPACT_ATOMS: atom_id res chain seq x y z
N MET A 1 -6.53 21.35 -14.10
CA MET A 1 -7.54 22.44 -14.04
C MET A 1 -8.72 22.12 -13.13
N ARG A 2 -9.39 20.97 -13.23
CA ARG A 2 -10.58 20.63 -12.44
C ARG A 2 -10.32 20.50 -10.91
N ASN A 3 -9.14 20.01 -10.50
CA ASN A 3 -8.75 19.91 -9.08
C ASN A 3 -8.28 21.25 -8.51
N VAL A 4 -7.57 22.06 -9.31
CA VAL A 4 -7.22 23.45 -8.93
C VAL A 4 -8.49 24.29 -8.79
N LEU A 5 -9.50 24.07 -9.64
CA LEU A 5 -10.82 24.68 -9.49
C LEU A 5 -11.54 24.20 -8.23
N ARG A 6 -11.42 22.92 -7.82
CA ARG A 6 -11.98 22.42 -6.55
C ARG A 6 -11.28 22.99 -5.33
N VAL A 7 -9.95 23.11 -5.34
CA VAL A 7 -9.18 23.74 -4.26
C VAL A 7 -9.47 25.24 -4.21
N LEU A 8 -9.54 25.94 -5.35
CA LEU A 8 -9.96 27.34 -5.41
C LEU A 8 -11.40 27.51 -4.96
N VAL A 9 -12.31 26.61 -5.30
CA VAL A 9 -13.71 26.64 -4.84
C VAL A 9 -13.81 26.29 -3.36
N GLY A 10 -12.99 25.38 -2.84
CA GLY A 10 -12.92 25.02 -1.41
C GLY A 10 -12.34 26.16 -0.57
N LEU A 11 -11.27 26.80 -1.04
CA LEU A 11 -10.62 27.94 -0.41
C LEU A 11 -11.46 29.22 -0.57
N PHE A 12 -12.20 29.36 -1.68
CA PHE A 12 -13.21 30.40 -1.88
C PHE A 12 -14.47 30.15 -1.03
N MET A 13 -14.89 28.91 -0.82
CA MET A 13 -15.96 28.54 0.12
C MET A 13 -15.53 28.77 1.56
N PHE A 14 -14.28 28.46 1.92
CA PHE A 14 -13.70 28.73 3.23
C PHE A 14 -13.56 30.24 3.48
N LEU A 15 -13.10 31.01 2.48
CA LEU A 15 -13.12 32.47 2.54
C LEU A 15 -14.56 33.01 2.57
N LEU A 16 -15.52 32.42 1.85
CA LEU A 16 -16.93 32.79 1.94
C LEU A 16 -17.48 32.49 3.34
N LEU A 17 -17.15 31.35 3.95
CA LEU A 17 -17.54 31.00 5.32
C LEU A 17 -16.95 31.96 6.37
N LEU A 18 -15.77 32.52 6.10
CA LEU A 18 -15.14 33.55 6.93
C LEU A 18 -15.64 34.98 6.63
N LEU A 19 -16.22 35.24 5.45
CA LEU A 19 -16.66 36.57 4.97
C LEU A 19 -18.18 36.71 4.82
N LEU A 20 -18.97 35.66 5.02
CA LEU A 20 -20.42 35.75 5.06
C LEU A 20 -20.79 36.57 6.31
N PRO A 21 -21.38 37.77 6.18
CA PRO A 21 -22.30 38.20 7.22
C PRO A 21 -23.34 37.09 7.30
N THR A 22 -23.64 36.61 8.51
CA THR A 22 -24.71 35.63 8.76
C THR A 22 -25.85 35.89 7.79
N THR A 23 -26.02 35.03 6.79
CA THR A 23 -27.12 35.21 5.84
C THR A 23 -28.37 35.11 6.69
N ALA A 24 -29.05 36.25 6.82
CA ALA A 24 -30.42 36.31 7.27
C ALA A 24 -31.23 35.49 6.26
N GLN A 25 -31.24 34.17 6.46
CA GLN A 25 -32.39 33.35 6.16
C GLN A 25 -33.58 34.15 6.67
N ALA A 26 -34.58 34.35 5.81
CA ALA A 26 -35.84 35.00 6.19
C ALA A 26 -36.17 34.60 7.62
N ALA A 27 -36.08 35.57 8.53
CA ALA A 27 -36.26 35.35 9.95
C ALA A 27 -37.73 34.98 10.14
N THR A 28 -38.05 33.70 10.01
CA THR A 28 -38.91 33.08 11.01
C THR A 28 -38.17 33.37 12.32
N THR A 29 -38.65 34.39 13.04
CA THR A 29 -38.29 34.63 14.42
C THR A 29 -38.09 33.27 15.08
N PRO A 30 -36.89 32.93 15.61
CA PRO A 30 -36.78 31.72 16.41
C PRO A 30 -37.89 31.81 17.46
N PRO A 31 -38.63 30.72 17.73
CA PRO A 31 -39.66 30.74 18.76
C PRO A 31 -39.05 31.39 20.00
N GLU A 32 -39.75 32.38 20.55
CA GLU A 32 -39.27 33.17 21.67
C GLU A 32 -38.92 32.19 22.81
N LYS A 33 -37.62 31.89 22.98
CA LYS A 33 -37.18 30.87 23.93
C LYS A 33 -37.44 31.40 25.33
N ILE A 34 -38.11 30.59 26.14
CA ILE A 34 -38.52 31.00 27.48
C ILE A 34 -37.29 30.90 28.41
N PRO A 35 -36.97 31.95 29.20
CA PRO A 35 -35.91 31.85 30.20
C PRO A 35 -36.32 30.85 31.30
N LEU A 36 -35.39 29.97 31.67
CA LEU A 36 -35.62 29.01 32.75
C LEU A 36 -35.59 29.73 34.10
N THR A 37 -36.74 29.82 34.76
CA THR A 37 -36.84 30.28 36.15
C THR A 37 -36.67 29.11 37.12
N LEU A 38 -36.37 29.39 38.39
CA LEU A 38 -36.28 28.36 39.43
C LEU A 38 -37.61 27.62 39.67
N GLU A 39 -38.73 28.32 39.47
CA GLU A 39 -40.08 27.76 39.58
C GLU A 39 -40.34 26.76 38.46
N LEU A 40 -40.04 27.16 37.22
CA LEU A 40 -40.16 26.28 36.06
C LEU A 40 -39.21 25.08 36.17
N LEU A 41 -37.97 25.29 36.63
CA LEU A 41 -37.04 24.19 36.89
C LEU A 41 -37.64 23.20 37.90
N GLN A 42 -38.22 23.69 39.01
CA GLN A 42 -38.84 22.83 40.01
C GLN A 42 -40.03 22.06 39.45
N GLU A 43 -40.86 22.70 38.63
CA GLU A 43 -41.98 22.07 37.93
C GLU A 43 -41.50 20.91 37.04
N ARG A 44 -40.48 21.15 36.21
CA ARG A 44 -39.89 20.13 35.32
C ARG A 44 -39.23 18.99 36.08
N LEU A 45 -38.58 19.27 37.22
CA LEU A 45 -37.99 18.25 38.09
C LEU A 45 -39.04 17.35 38.74
N ASN A 46 -40.21 17.89 39.08
CA ASN A 46 -41.32 17.16 39.71
C ASN A 46 -42.14 16.35 38.69
N SER A 47 -42.04 16.65 37.39
CA SER A 47 -42.83 16.04 36.31
C SER A 47 -41.98 15.55 35.13
N PRO A 48 -41.03 14.63 35.35
CA PRO A 48 -40.21 14.10 34.26
C PRO A 48 -41.07 13.33 33.24
N ILE A 49 -40.74 13.48 31.97
CA ILE A 49 -41.44 12.85 30.85
C ILE A 49 -40.84 11.49 30.53
N GLN A 50 -41.63 10.60 29.92
CA GLN A 50 -41.10 9.36 29.35
C GLN A 50 -40.58 9.64 27.94
N SER A 51 -39.27 9.47 27.73
CA SER A 51 -38.61 9.63 26.44
C SER A 51 -37.75 8.39 26.17
N GLU A 52 -38.06 7.67 25.09
CA GLU A 52 -37.32 6.47 24.64
C GLU A 52 -37.07 5.41 25.74
N GLY A 53 -38.03 5.23 26.64
CA GLY A 53 -37.96 4.25 27.72
C GLY A 53 -37.23 4.73 28.99
N PHE A 54 -36.83 6.00 29.04
CA PHE A 54 -36.26 6.63 30.23
C PHE A 54 -37.14 7.77 30.74
N SER A 55 -37.25 7.86 32.06
CA SER A 55 -37.75 9.08 32.71
C SER A 55 -36.74 10.19 32.50
N THR A 56 -37.15 11.33 31.94
CA THR A 56 -36.26 12.38 31.45
C THR A 56 -36.74 13.75 31.92
N ILE A 57 -35.83 14.56 32.46
CA ILE A 57 -36.12 15.96 32.80
C ILE A 57 -36.10 16.76 31.50
N ASP A 58 -37.26 17.31 31.13
CA ASP A 58 -37.44 18.10 29.91
C ASP A 58 -37.10 19.57 30.15
N LEU A 59 -35.95 20.01 29.63
CA LEU A 59 -35.49 21.40 29.60
C LEU A 59 -35.25 21.88 28.15
N ARG A 60 -36.07 21.40 27.20
CA ARG A 60 -35.98 21.77 25.78
C ARG A 60 -36.47 23.18 25.49
N GLN A 61 -35.91 23.81 24.46
CA GLN A 61 -36.31 25.13 23.93
C GLN A 61 -36.24 26.28 24.95
N LEU A 62 -35.34 26.19 25.94
CA LEU A 62 -35.19 27.18 27.01
C LEU A 62 -33.92 28.02 26.87
N ILE A 63 -33.89 29.18 27.52
CA ILE A 63 -32.66 29.93 27.82
C ILE A 63 -32.23 29.60 29.24
N ILE A 64 -31.06 29.00 29.40
CA ILE A 64 -30.50 28.59 30.69
C ILE A 64 -29.28 29.46 30.96
N ASP A 65 -29.42 30.43 31.86
CA ASP A 65 -28.36 31.38 32.17
C ASP A 65 -27.50 30.91 33.35
N LEU A 66 -26.34 30.32 33.03
CA LEU A 66 -25.32 29.85 33.97
C LEU A 66 -24.12 30.80 34.05
N THR A 67 -24.29 32.06 33.65
CA THR A 67 -23.22 33.07 33.70
C THR A 67 -22.85 33.41 35.16
N ASN A 68 -21.66 33.99 35.35
CA ASN A 68 -21.22 34.43 36.68
C ASN A 68 -22.07 35.58 37.24
N GLU A 69 -22.73 36.35 36.36
CA GLU A 69 -23.65 37.42 36.74
C GLU A 69 -24.91 36.87 37.43
N ASN A 70 -25.32 35.64 37.06
CA ASN A 70 -26.47 34.95 37.63
C ASN A 70 -26.05 33.76 38.53
N GLY A 71 -25.05 33.99 39.40
CA GLY A 71 -24.42 32.95 40.21
C GLY A 71 -25.38 32.20 41.13
N GLU A 72 -26.36 32.88 41.74
CA GLU A 72 -27.34 32.24 42.63
C GLU A 72 -28.22 31.24 41.89
N PHE A 73 -28.77 31.62 40.73
CA PHE A 73 -29.55 30.72 39.89
C PHE A 73 -28.70 29.53 39.44
N ARG A 74 -27.48 29.79 38.96
CA ARG A 74 -26.55 28.75 38.50
C ARG A 74 -26.30 27.70 39.58
N ASP A 75 -25.98 28.14 40.79
CA ASP A 75 -25.64 27.23 41.88
C ASP A 75 -26.88 26.41 42.32
N GLN A 76 -28.06 27.04 42.36
CA GLN A 76 -29.32 26.33 42.60
C GLN A 76 -29.69 25.36 41.47
N PHE A 77 -29.43 25.71 40.20
CA PHE A 77 -29.65 24.87 39.04
C PHE A 77 -28.87 23.56 39.16
N TYR A 78 -27.56 23.65 39.41
CA TYR A 78 -26.72 22.47 39.61
C TYR A 78 -27.15 21.66 40.83
N GLN A 79 -27.39 22.31 41.98
CA GLN A 79 -27.75 21.62 43.21
C GLN A 79 -29.07 20.84 43.09
N ARG A 80 -30.10 21.42 42.48
CA ARG A 80 -31.41 20.78 42.33
C ARG A 80 -31.36 19.63 41.33
N LEU A 81 -30.70 19.81 40.18
CA LEU A 81 -30.52 18.75 39.19
C LEU A 81 -29.71 17.60 39.77
N GLN A 82 -28.58 17.89 40.41
CA GLN A 82 -27.73 16.87 41.04
C GLN A 82 -28.52 16.08 42.09
N THR A 83 -29.30 16.77 42.94
CA THR A 83 -30.12 16.11 43.96
C THR A 83 -31.15 15.16 43.34
N GLN A 84 -31.82 15.59 42.27
CA GLN A 84 -32.85 14.78 41.62
C GLN A 84 -32.27 13.59 40.84
N ILE A 85 -31.20 13.82 40.08
CA ILE A 85 -30.50 12.77 39.30
C ILE A 85 -29.94 11.71 40.25
N ASN A 86 -29.38 12.14 41.39
CA ASN A 86 -28.68 11.23 42.32
C ASN A 86 -29.61 10.49 43.29
N ARG A 87 -30.78 11.07 43.64
CA ARG A 87 -31.76 10.41 44.52
C ARG A 87 -32.69 9.44 43.79
N SER A 88 -32.81 9.55 42.48
CA SER A 88 -33.72 8.72 41.69
C SER A 88 -33.27 7.25 41.72
N LYS A 89 -34.19 6.33 42.04
CA LYS A 89 -33.94 4.87 42.00
C LYS A 89 -33.77 4.37 40.56
N THR A 90 -34.52 4.97 39.63
CA THR A 90 -34.42 4.69 38.19
C THR A 90 -33.50 5.73 37.54
N PRO A 91 -32.66 5.35 36.56
CA PRO A 91 -31.84 6.30 35.83
C PRO A 91 -32.68 7.41 35.21
N LEU A 92 -32.33 8.66 35.51
CA LEU A 92 -33.03 9.85 35.05
C LEU A 92 -32.22 10.52 33.93
N GLY A 93 -32.84 10.71 32.77
CA GLY A 93 -32.26 11.44 31.65
C GLY A 93 -32.40 12.96 31.80
N LEU A 94 -31.62 13.70 31.02
CA LEU A 94 -31.68 15.16 30.91
C LEU A 94 -31.75 15.57 29.45
N ASP A 95 -32.77 16.35 29.08
CA ASP A 95 -32.98 16.81 27.72
C ASP A 95 -32.92 18.34 27.64
N LEU A 96 -31.90 18.86 26.96
CA LEU A 96 -31.62 20.27 26.72
C LEU A 96 -31.76 20.60 25.22
N SER A 97 -32.48 19.78 24.44
CA SER A 97 -32.61 19.97 22.99
C SER A 97 -33.13 21.36 22.64
N GLU A 98 -32.58 21.95 21.58
CA GLU A 98 -32.95 23.28 21.08
C GLU A 98 -32.77 24.43 22.10
N SER A 99 -32.10 24.20 23.23
CA SER A 99 -31.90 25.22 24.27
C SER A 99 -30.68 26.10 24.02
N LEU A 100 -30.68 27.30 24.60
CA LEU A 100 -29.52 28.21 24.67
C LEU A 100 -28.95 28.15 26.08
N ILE A 101 -27.72 27.64 26.23
CA ILE A 101 -27.02 27.56 27.50
C ILE A 101 -25.97 28.67 27.55
N GLN A 102 -26.14 29.60 28.48
CA GLN A 102 -25.23 30.71 28.71
C GLN A 102 -24.29 30.41 29.88
N GLY A 103 -23.03 30.81 29.79
CA GLY A 103 -22.04 30.50 30.83
C GLY A 103 -21.49 29.06 30.78
N GLU A 104 -20.80 28.66 31.84
CA GLU A 104 -20.07 27.38 31.91
C GLU A 104 -21.01 26.20 32.23
N PHE A 105 -20.89 25.14 31.43
CA PHE A 105 -21.60 23.88 31.66
C PHE A 105 -20.64 22.80 32.17
N ILE A 106 -20.75 22.42 33.44
CA ILE A 106 -19.81 21.51 34.11
C ILE A 106 -20.57 20.25 34.55
N ALA A 107 -20.35 19.14 33.84
CA ALA A 107 -21.05 17.89 34.08
C ALA A 107 -20.72 17.26 35.45
N SER A 108 -19.51 17.50 35.97
CA SER A 108 -19.09 17.00 37.30
C SER A 108 -19.90 17.59 38.45
N LYS A 109 -20.62 18.70 38.23
CA LYS A 109 -21.56 19.28 39.20
C LYS A 109 -22.96 18.64 39.15
N LEU A 110 -23.25 17.83 38.13
CA LEU A 110 -24.57 17.21 37.93
C LEU A 110 -24.60 15.72 38.29
N GLY A 111 -23.53 14.97 37.99
CA GLY A 111 -23.49 13.53 38.24
C GLY A 111 -23.02 13.14 39.64
N LEU A 112 -22.93 11.82 39.87
CA LEU A 112 -22.38 11.22 41.10
C LEU A 112 -20.87 11.10 41.02
N GLN A 113 -20.16 11.84 41.88
CA GLN A 113 -18.72 11.63 42.05
C GLN A 113 -18.45 10.32 42.76
N THR A 114 -17.88 9.36 42.03
CA THR A 114 -17.69 7.98 42.48
C THR A 114 -16.24 7.57 42.27
N PRO A 115 -15.54 7.01 43.27
CA PRO A 115 -14.21 6.46 43.07
C PRO A 115 -14.26 5.34 42.02
N LEU A 116 -13.35 5.35 41.06
CA LEU A 116 -13.25 4.36 39.99
C LEU A 116 -12.70 3.02 40.51
N SER A 117 -13.43 2.41 41.44
CA SER A 117 -13.12 1.13 42.07
C SER A 117 -14.28 0.17 41.89
N GLN A 118 -13.98 -1.12 41.75
CA GLN A 118 -15.00 -2.15 41.57
C GLN A 118 -16.01 -2.17 42.73
N ALA A 119 -15.53 -1.96 43.96
CA ALA A 119 -16.37 -1.87 45.14
C ALA A 119 -17.37 -0.71 45.06
N ALA A 120 -16.91 0.51 44.75
CA ALA A 120 -17.78 1.69 44.71
C ALA A 120 -18.79 1.61 43.55
N LEU A 121 -18.36 1.19 42.36
CA LEU A 121 -19.25 1.08 41.20
C LEU A 121 -20.28 -0.05 41.35
N SER A 122 -19.91 -1.20 41.93
CA SER A 122 -20.85 -2.30 42.17
C SER A 122 -22.02 -1.94 43.10
N SER A 123 -21.84 -0.94 43.97
CA SER A 123 -22.90 -0.45 44.85
C SER A 123 -23.90 0.47 44.13
N LEU A 124 -23.46 1.10 43.03
CA LEU A 124 -24.23 2.08 42.28
C LEU A 124 -24.96 1.47 41.06
N LEU A 125 -24.34 0.46 40.44
CA LEU A 125 -24.74 -0.06 39.14
C LEU A 125 -25.57 -1.34 39.25
N SER A 126 -26.54 -1.49 38.34
CA SER A 126 -27.28 -2.74 38.15
C SER A 126 -26.37 -3.88 37.65
N PRO A 127 -26.73 -5.15 37.84
CA PRO A 127 -25.93 -6.29 37.38
C PRO A 127 -25.57 -6.23 35.89
N ILE A 128 -26.49 -5.73 35.05
CA ILE A 128 -26.29 -5.57 33.60
C ILE A 128 -25.24 -4.49 33.31
N GLU A 129 -25.32 -3.35 34.01
CA GLU A 129 -24.33 -2.27 33.89
C GLU A 129 -22.94 -2.73 34.39
N GLN A 130 -22.89 -3.59 35.41
CA GLN A 130 -21.63 -4.17 35.92
C GLN A 130 -21.00 -5.15 34.93
N GLU A 131 -21.79 -6.03 34.32
CA GLU A 131 -21.29 -6.97 33.31
C GLU A 131 -20.72 -6.20 32.11
N GLN A 132 -21.37 -5.10 31.70
CA GLN A 132 -20.87 -4.22 30.65
C GLN A 132 -19.50 -3.60 31.00
N LEU A 133 -19.29 -3.15 32.24
CA LEU A 133 -18.00 -2.58 32.67
C LEU A 133 -16.89 -3.63 32.87
N GLN A 134 -17.26 -4.88 33.20
CA GLN A 134 -16.30 -5.98 33.40
C GLN A 134 -15.71 -6.53 32.10
N THR A 135 -16.30 -6.22 30.94
CA THR A 135 -15.73 -6.61 29.63
C THR A 135 -14.45 -5.85 29.27
N ASP A 136 -14.10 -4.79 29.99
CA ASP A 136 -12.91 -3.98 29.74
C ASP A 136 -11.89 -4.02 30.88
N ASP A 137 -10.91 -4.91 30.76
CA ASP A 137 -9.78 -5.02 31.69
C ASP A 137 -8.93 -3.72 31.80
N ARG A 138 -9.12 -2.76 30.87
CA ARG A 138 -8.41 -1.47 30.86
C ARG A 138 -9.08 -0.43 31.77
N PHE A 139 -10.28 -0.72 32.29
CA PHE A 139 -11.12 0.25 32.99
C PHE A 139 -10.72 0.50 34.44
N PHE A 140 -10.23 -0.54 35.14
CA PHE A 140 -9.82 -0.39 36.53
C PHE A 140 -8.33 -0.08 36.64
N THR A 141 -7.99 0.90 37.48
CA THR A 141 -6.59 1.24 37.82
C THR A 141 -5.83 0.01 38.29
N LYS A 142 -4.59 -0.14 37.83
CA LYS A 142 -3.74 -1.26 38.24
C LYS A 142 -3.42 -1.17 39.74
N PRO A 143 -3.15 -2.30 40.42
CA PRO A 143 -2.79 -2.28 41.83
C PRO A 143 -1.56 -1.37 42.06
N GLY A 144 -1.73 -0.31 42.87
CA GLY A 144 -0.68 0.66 43.20
C GLY A 144 -0.82 2.05 42.57
N GLU A 145 -1.81 2.27 41.69
CA GLU A 145 -2.14 3.60 41.15
C GLU A 145 -3.23 4.30 41.99
N GLN A 146 -3.24 5.64 41.97
CA GLN A 146 -4.24 6.45 42.68
C GLN A 146 -5.60 6.26 42.00
N ILE A 147 -6.63 5.87 42.77
CA ILE A 147 -7.99 5.63 42.26
C ILE A 147 -8.59 6.99 41.86
N PRO A 148 -8.88 7.24 40.58
CA PRO A 148 -9.46 8.50 40.15
C PRO A 148 -10.94 8.61 40.59
N LEU A 149 -11.40 9.84 40.78
CA LEU A 149 -12.81 10.13 41.03
C LEU A 149 -13.47 10.45 39.70
N VAL A 150 -14.53 9.73 39.36
CA VAL A 150 -15.27 9.93 38.10
C VAL A 150 -16.70 10.37 38.36
N THR A 151 -17.25 11.15 37.44
CA THR A 151 -18.65 11.55 37.45
C THR A 151 -19.48 10.52 36.72
N VAL A 152 -20.46 9.89 37.38
CA VAL A 152 -21.31 8.87 36.74
C VAL A 152 -22.66 9.46 36.33
N PHE A 153 -22.99 9.34 35.04
CA PHE A 153 -24.31 9.61 34.48
C PHE A 153 -24.99 8.30 34.09
N ARG A 154 -26.12 8.01 34.75
CA ARG A 154 -26.86 6.76 34.55
C ARG A 154 -27.96 6.88 33.50
N GLY A 155 -28.50 8.07 33.27
CA GLY A 155 -29.53 8.34 32.26
C GLY A 155 -28.96 9.00 30.99
N PRO A 156 -29.75 9.04 29.90
CA PRO A 156 -29.32 9.68 28.66
C PRO A 156 -29.17 11.19 28.84
N LEU A 157 -28.17 11.78 28.16
CA LEU A 157 -27.97 13.22 28.09
C LEU A 157 -28.20 13.69 26.66
N LYS A 158 -29.22 14.50 26.46
CA LYS A 158 -29.64 14.99 25.14
C LYS A 158 -29.51 16.50 25.08
N PHE A 159 -28.90 16.98 24.01
CA PHE A 159 -28.87 18.38 23.63
C PHE A 159 -28.81 18.61 22.10
N PRO A 160 -29.50 17.83 21.24
CA PRO A 160 -29.63 18.14 19.82
C PRO A 160 -30.02 19.60 19.55
N GLN A 161 -29.39 20.23 18.57
CA GLN A 161 -29.64 21.63 18.17
C GLN A 161 -29.47 22.65 19.31
N ALA A 162 -28.84 22.28 20.42
CA ALA A 162 -28.54 23.22 21.49
C ALA A 162 -27.38 24.16 21.13
N ARG A 163 -27.27 25.28 21.85
CA ARG A 163 -26.18 26.23 21.70
C ARG A 163 -25.55 26.54 23.06
N PHE A 164 -24.27 26.21 23.22
CA PHE A 164 -23.49 26.51 24.41
C PHE A 164 -22.57 27.70 24.14
N THR A 165 -22.70 28.75 24.95
CA THR A 165 -21.91 29.99 24.78
C THR A 165 -20.66 30.07 25.64
N GLY A 166 -20.58 29.29 26.72
CA GLY A 166 -19.39 29.16 27.58
C GLY A 166 -18.71 27.81 27.43
N ILE A 167 -17.70 27.58 28.27
CA ILE A 167 -16.90 26.34 28.30
C ILE A 167 -17.79 25.18 28.72
N VAL A 168 -17.60 24.02 28.09
CA VAL A 168 -18.30 22.78 28.44
C VAL A 168 -17.31 21.74 28.92
N SER A 169 -17.50 21.20 30.12
CA SER A 169 -16.63 20.16 30.68
C SER A 169 -17.43 18.90 31.01
N PHE A 170 -17.07 17.83 30.31
CA PHE A 170 -17.43 16.43 30.52
C PHE A 170 -16.22 15.60 30.97
N ALA A 171 -15.14 16.24 31.44
CA ALA A 171 -13.93 15.57 31.88
C ALA A 171 -14.22 14.54 32.97
N ASP A 172 -13.48 13.43 32.95
CA ASP A 172 -13.55 12.37 33.95
C ASP A 172 -15.00 11.85 34.18
N THR A 173 -15.78 11.75 33.10
CA THR A 173 -17.21 11.37 33.15
C THR A 173 -17.46 10.00 32.53
N LEU A 174 -18.31 9.20 33.19
CA LEU A 174 -18.82 7.91 32.72
C LEU A 174 -20.28 8.06 32.31
N PHE A 175 -20.56 8.02 31.01
CA PHE A 175 -21.90 7.96 30.44
C PHE A 175 -22.30 6.51 30.20
N LEU A 176 -23.22 5.99 31.03
CA LEU A 176 -23.75 4.62 30.89
C LEU A 176 -24.80 4.50 29.78
N GLN A 177 -25.39 5.64 29.39
CA GLN A 177 -26.41 5.76 28.37
C GLN A 177 -25.98 6.74 27.28
N ARG A 178 -26.83 6.89 26.27
CA ARG A 178 -26.52 7.69 25.08
C ARG A 178 -26.25 9.15 25.43
N LEU A 179 -25.27 9.74 24.74
CA LEU A 179 -25.07 11.18 24.69
C LEU A 179 -25.40 11.65 23.28
N GLU A 180 -26.42 12.51 23.16
CA GLU A 180 -26.95 12.99 21.88
C GLU A 180 -26.70 14.49 21.78
N ALA A 181 -25.82 14.87 20.85
CA ALA A 181 -25.29 16.20 20.61
C ALA A 181 -25.42 16.64 19.15
N SER A 182 -26.32 16.02 18.39
CA SER A 182 -26.45 16.27 16.96
C SER A 182 -26.84 17.72 16.67
N GLN A 183 -26.22 18.34 15.65
CA GLN A 183 -26.44 19.74 15.27
C GLN A 183 -26.18 20.77 16.40
N THR A 184 -25.43 20.39 17.44
CA THR A 184 -25.12 21.29 18.56
C THR A 184 -24.02 22.27 18.19
N THR A 185 -24.13 23.52 18.63
CA THR A 185 -23.07 24.52 18.50
C THR A 185 -22.40 24.80 19.84
N PHE A 186 -21.09 24.54 19.92
CA PHE A 186 -20.24 24.92 21.04
C PHE A 186 -19.39 26.13 20.64
N ILE A 187 -19.59 27.27 21.29
CA ILE A 187 -18.85 28.50 20.94
C ILE A 187 -17.44 28.49 21.55
N GLN A 188 -17.29 27.93 22.76
CA GLN A 188 -16.02 27.88 23.50
C GLN A 188 -15.47 26.45 23.57
N GLU A 189 -14.39 26.27 24.34
CA GLU A 189 -13.70 24.99 24.49
C GLU A 189 -14.60 23.93 25.11
N VAL A 190 -14.41 22.69 24.65
CA VAL A 190 -15.12 21.51 25.16
C VAL A 190 -14.10 20.48 25.65
N ASP A 191 -14.22 20.06 26.89
CA ASP A 191 -13.33 19.05 27.48
C ASP A 191 -14.08 17.76 27.78
N CYS A 192 -13.79 16.71 27.02
CA CYS A 192 -14.24 15.33 27.19
C CYS A 192 -13.03 14.39 27.47
N SER A 193 -12.00 14.90 28.15
CA SER A 193 -10.81 14.13 28.49
C SER A 193 -11.14 13.08 29.56
N ASN A 194 -10.55 11.89 29.43
CA ASN A 194 -10.81 10.72 30.29
C ASN A 194 -12.29 10.33 30.38
N THR A 195 -13.11 10.71 29.40
CA THR A 195 -14.54 10.39 29.37
C THR A 195 -14.77 9.00 28.77
N ARG A 196 -15.73 8.25 29.31
CA ARG A 196 -16.17 6.96 28.79
C ARG A 196 -17.62 7.02 28.33
N PHE A 197 -17.87 6.58 27.10
CA PHE A 197 -19.19 6.46 26.48
C PHE A 197 -19.52 4.99 26.28
N ASP A 198 -20.40 4.44 27.12
CA ASP A 198 -20.79 3.02 27.06
C ASP A 198 -21.82 2.71 25.98
N ARG A 199 -22.54 3.73 25.53
CA ARG A 199 -23.54 3.67 24.46
C ARG A 199 -23.21 4.75 23.43
N LEU A 200 -24.06 4.84 22.40
CA LEU A 200 -23.94 5.82 21.31
C LEU A 200 -23.53 7.21 21.81
N ALA A 201 -22.43 7.73 21.28
CA ALA A 201 -22.03 9.13 21.40
C ALA A 201 -22.23 9.79 20.03
N ASP A 202 -23.27 10.61 19.91
CA ASP A 202 -23.67 11.22 18.64
C ASP A 202 -23.39 12.72 18.63
N PHE A 203 -22.38 13.15 17.88
CA PHE A 203 -22.05 14.55 17.62
C PHE A 203 -22.34 14.93 16.16
N SER A 204 -23.12 14.15 15.42
CA SER A 204 -23.38 14.38 13.99
C SER A 204 -23.80 15.83 13.70
N HIS A 205 -23.21 16.45 12.69
CA HIS A 205 -23.46 17.85 12.33
C HIS A 205 -23.15 18.92 13.40
N ALA A 206 -22.45 18.58 14.49
CA ALA A 206 -22.08 19.56 15.50
C ALA A 206 -20.99 20.53 14.99
N THR A 207 -20.94 21.71 15.59
CA THR A 207 -19.90 22.73 15.32
C THR A 207 -19.16 23.07 16.61
N PHE A 208 -17.84 22.88 16.60
CA PHE A 208 -16.94 23.28 17.69
C PHE A 208 -16.17 24.54 17.27
N GLY A 209 -16.56 25.68 17.83
CA GLY A 209 -15.98 27.00 17.51
C GLY A 209 -14.56 27.20 18.05
N ARG A 210 -14.20 26.47 19.10
CA ARG A 210 -12.86 26.42 19.71
C ARG A 210 -12.41 24.96 19.84
N GLY A 211 -11.33 24.72 20.58
CA GLY A 211 -10.75 23.39 20.71
C GLY A 211 -11.68 22.41 21.45
N ILE A 212 -11.57 21.13 21.09
CA ILE A 212 -12.21 20.02 21.81
C ILE A 212 -11.21 18.92 22.11
N SER A 213 -11.26 18.40 23.33
CA SER A 213 -10.41 17.30 23.78
C SER A 213 -11.25 16.07 24.11
N PHE A 214 -10.98 14.96 23.43
CA PHE A 214 -11.37 13.59 23.76
C PHE A 214 -10.12 12.79 24.18
N SER A 215 -9.14 13.45 24.81
CA SER A 215 -7.89 12.79 25.18
C SER A 215 -8.13 11.67 26.17
N SER A 216 -7.53 10.50 25.94
CA SER A 216 -7.71 9.30 26.77
C SER A 216 -9.18 8.86 26.96
N SER A 217 -10.09 9.24 26.04
CA SER A 217 -11.49 8.83 26.11
C SER A 217 -11.71 7.42 25.55
N ALA A 218 -12.83 6.79 25.91
CA ALA A 218 -13.21 5.47 25.40
C ALA A 218 -14.65 5.48 24.87
N PHE A 219 -14.84 4.96 23.65
CA PHE A 219 -16.13 4.79 23.00
C PHE A 219 -16.40 3.30 22.78
N PHE A 220 -17.34 2.74 23.55
CA PHE A 220 -17.67 1.30 23.50
C PHE A 220 -18.63 0.93 22.38
N ASP A 221 -19.63 1.78 22.18
CA ASP A 221 -20.57 1.69 21.08
C ASP A 221 -20.16 2.67 19.97
N ASN A 222 -20.98 2.80 18.94
CA ASN A 222 -20.71 3.68 17.81
C ASN A 222 -20.47 5.13 18.25
N ALA A 223 -19.46 5.77 17.65
CA ALA A 223 -19.17 7.19 17.83
C ALA A 223 -19.40 7.93 16.51
N ASN A 224 -20.41 8.80 16.48
CA ASN A 224 -20.81 9.50 15.26
C ASN A 224 -20.30 10.94 15.27
N PHE A 225 -19.38 11.24 14.36
CA PHE A 225 -18.83 12.57 14.10
C PHE A 225 -19.03 12.99 12.63
N ASN A 226 -20.01 12.39 11.94
CA ASN A 226 -20.28 12.69 10.54
C ASN A 226 -20.70 14.16 10.37
N GLN A 227 -20.13 14.82 9.36
CA GLN A 227 -20.40 16.22 9.03
C GLN A 227 -20.16 17.21 10.19
N VAL A 228 -19.27 16.86 11.12
CA VAL A 228 -18.84 17.76 12.19
C VAL A 228 -17.86 18.80 11.67
N GLN A 229 -17.94 20.01 12.20
CA GLN A 229 -17.00 21.10 11.93
C GLN A 229 -16.16 21.40 13.17
N PHE A 230 -14.88 21.01 13.14
CA PHE A 230 -13.90 21.38 14.16
C PHE A 230 -13.14 22.63 13.71
N LEU A 231 -13.57 23.81 14.17
CA LEU A 231 -12.93 25.09 13.84
C LEU A 231 -11.66 25.35 14.67
N GLY A 232 -11.57 24.74 15.85
CA GLY A 232 -10.37 24.70 16.70
C GLY A 232 -9.63 23.36 16.64
N VAL A 233 -8.61 23.21 17.49
CA VAL A 233 -7.84 21.96 17.63
C VAL A 233 -8.73 20.82 18.13
N ALA A 234 -8.71 19.68 17.46
CA ALA A 234 -9.42 18.47 17.88
C ALA A 234 -8.43 17.42 18.39
N ASN A 235 -8.48 17.11 19.68
CA ASN A 235 -7.51 16.21 20.32
C ASN A 235 -8.16 14.89 20.75
N PHE A 236 -7.84 13.81 20.06
CA PHE A 236 -8.25 12.43 20.36
C PHE A 236 -7.06 11.59 20.87
N THR A 237 -6.00 12.21 21.39
CA THR A 237 -4.77 11.49 21.75
C THR A 237 -5.06 10.40 22.79
N GLY A 238 -4.62 9.18 22.53
CA GLY A 238 -4.78 8.05 23.45
C GLY A 238 -6.20 7.50 23.55
N SER A 239 -7.14 7.97 22.74
CA SER A 239 -8.52 7.50 22.79
C SER A 239 -8.67 6.09 22.20
N THR A 240 -9.77 5.43 22.56
CA THR A 240 -10.10 4.08 22.10
C THR A 240 -11.51 4.04 21.53
N PHE A 241 -11.65 3.46 20.34
CA PHE A 241 -12.92 3.17 19.68
C PHE A 241 -13.08 1.65 19.56
N ASP A 242 -13.92 1.07 20.42
CA ASP A 242 -14.17 -0.37 20.45
C ASP A 242 -15.19 -0.80 19.39
N SER A 243 -16.10 0.11 18.99
CA SER A 243 -16.99 -0.04 17.84
C SER A 243 -16.61 0.91 16.69
N THR A 244 -17.47 1.03 15.68
CA THR A 244 -17.25 1.87 14.50
C THR A 244 -17.26 3.34 14.88
N ALA A 245 -16.28 4.08 14.37
CA ALA A 245 -16.19 5.52 14.54
C ALA A 245 -16.30 6.21 13.18
N ASN A 246 -17.30 7.09 13.05
CA ASN A 246 -17.72 7.67 11.79
C ASN A 246 -17.38 9.16 11.72
N PHE A 247 -16.38 9.51 10.91
CA PHE A 247 -15.93 10.87 10.58
C PHE A 247 -16.21 11.21 9.09
N LEU A 248 -17.29 10.64 8.53
CA LEU A 248 -17.71 10.91 7.15
C LEU A 248 -17.98 12.41 6.95
N GLN A 249 -17.36 13.00 5.93
CA GLN A 249 -17.55 14.42 5.57
C GLN A 249 -17.25 15.41 6.71
N THR A 250 -16.39 15.03 7.67
CA THR A 250 -15.95 15.91 8.75
C THR A 250 -14.91 16.92 8.25
N GLU A 251 -14.96 18.13 8.79
CA GLU A 251 -14.00 19.20 8.49
C GLU A 251 -13.15 19.53 9.74
N PHE A 252 -11.83 19.54 9.59
CA PHE A 252 -10.92 20.04 10.60
C PHE A 252 -10.16 21.25 10.05
N ALA A 253 -10.50 22.43 10.56
CA ALA A 253 -9.86 23.69 10.17
C ALA A 253 -8.46 23.86 10.77
N GLN A 254 -8.19 23.20 11.90
CA GLN A 254 -6.92 23.20 12.61
C GLN A 254 -6.41 21.77 12.85
N LEU A 255 -5.35 21.64 13.66
CA LEU A 255 -4.72 20.37 14.01
C LEU A 255 -5.73 19.33 14.51
N ALA A 256 -5.74 18.16 13.87
CA ALA A 256 -6.47 16.98 14.34
C ALA A 256 -5.48 15.94 14.86
N ASN A 257 -5.50 15.64 16.15
CA ASN A 257 -4.53 14.74 16.79
C ASN A 257 -5.19 13.44 17.26
N PHE A 258 -5.01 12.37 16.50
CA PHE A 258 -5.41 10.99 16.81
C PHE A 258 -4.19 10.12 17.18
N SER A 259 -3.13 10.71 17.74
CA SER A 259 -1.94 9.93 18.10
C SER A 259 -2.25 8.93 19.22
N ARG A 260 -1.66 7.73 19.16
CA ARG A 260 -1.84 6.64 20.14
C ARG A 260 -3.29 6.16 20.26
N THR A 261 -4.08 6.31 19.20
CA THR A 261 -5.46 5.84 19.19
C THR A 261 -5.55 4.35 18.89
N ARG A 262 -6.58 3.70 19.42
CA ARG A 262 -6.88 2.29 19.16
C ARG A 262 -8.26 2.17 18.50
N TRP A 263 -8.29 1.60 17.30
CA TRP A 263 -9.51 1.37 16.50
C TRP A 263 -9.73 -0.14 16.40
N LEU A 264 -10.74 -0.67 17.09
CA LEU A 264 -11.04 -2.10 17.07
C LEU A 264 -11.95 -2.48 15.90
N GLN A 265 -12.80 -1.55 15.45
CA GLN A 265 -13.58 -1.66 14.23
C GLN A 265 -13.11 -0.63 13.18
N THR A 266 -13.84 -0.55 12.07
CA THR A 266 -13.53 0.34 10.95
C THR A 266 -13.46 1.79 11.41
N ALA A 267 -12.40 2.49 11.00
CA ALA A 267 -12.25 3.92 11.18
C ALA A 267 -12.64 4.62 9.87
N ASP A 268 -13.80 5.27 9.85
CA ASP A 268 -14.39 5.83 8.64
C ASP A 268 -14.12 7.34 8.54
N PHE A 269 -13.19 7.72 7.67
CA PHE A 269 -12.82 9.10 7.35
C PHE A 269 -13.09 9.42 5.87
N ARG A 270 -14.10 8.80 5.28
CA ARG A 270 -14.47 9.10 3.88
C ARG A 270 -14.87 10.57 3.75
N GLU A 271 -14.43 11.21 2.67
CA GLU A 271 -14.71 12.62 2.37
C GLU A 271 -14.30 13.60 3.48
N VAL A 272 -13.37 13.21 4.38
CA VAL A 272 -12.82 14.12 5.39
C VAL A 272 -11.98 15.22 4.74
N ASN A 273 -12.03 16.43 5.29
CA ASN A 273 -11.13 17.50 4.93
C ASN A 273 -10.24 17.91 6.11
N TRP A 274 -8.92 17.75 5.93
CA TRP A 274 -7.92 18.24 6.87
C TRP A 274 -7.21 19.46 6.26
N HIS A 275 -7.60 20.66 6.72
CA HIS A 275 -7.01 21.93 6.31
C HIS A 275 -5.65 22.20 6.98
N ASP A 276 -5.43 21.62 8.16
CA ASP A 276 -4.13 21.60 8.83
C ASP A 276 -3.61 20.16 8.96
N ARG A 277 -2.61 19.94 9.82
CA ARG A 277 -1.96 18.67 10.03
C ARG A 277 -2.91 17.67 10.69
N ALA A 278 -2.79 16.40 10.30
CA ALA A 278 -3.47 15.28 10.93
C ALA A 278 -2.43 14.28 11.48
N LEU A 279 -2.46 14.04 12.79
CA LEU A 279 -1.50 13.18 13.48
C LEU A 279 -2.17 11.87 13.89
N LEU A 280 -1.83 10.76 13.23
CA LEU A 280 -2.33 9.42 13.56
C LEU A 280 -1.19 8.49 14.01
N ASN A 281 -0.14 9.06 14.61
CA ASN A 281 1.09 8.34 14.99
C ASN A 281 0.86 7.33 16.11
N LYS A 282 1.59 6.21 16.10
CA LYS A 282 1.52 5.15 17.13
C LYS A 282 0.11 4.60 17.35
N SER A 283 -0.72 4.68 16.32
CA SER A 283 -2.11 4.22 16.38
C SER A 283 -2.21 2.77 15.91
N HIS A 284 -3.24 2.07 16.38
CA HIS A 284 -3.49 0.68 16.02
C HIS A 284 -4.85 0.54 15.36
N PHE A 285 -4.88 0.05 14.12
CA PHE A 285 -6.08 -0.20 13.33
C PHE A 285 -6.27 -1.72 13.17
N ALA A 286 -7.23 -2.28 13.92
CA ALA A 286 -7.57 -3.71 13.84
C ALA A 286 -8.39 -4.04 12.58
N LYS A 287 -9.14 -3.06 12.08
CA LYS A 287 -9.91 -3.12 10.83
C LYS A 287 -9.44 -2.04 9.86
N SER A 288 -10.10 -2.00 8.71
CA SER A 288 -9.77 -1.08 7.62
C SER A 288 -9.88 0.40 8.04
N LEU A 289 -8.97 1.23 7.52
CA LEU A 289 -9.02 2.69 7.62
C LEU A 289 -9.53 3.23 6.27
N LEU A 290 -10.68 3.90 6.27
CA LEU A 290 -11.30 4.41 5.05
C LEU A 290 -11.03 5.91 4.90
N LEU A 291 -10.35 6.31 3.84
CA LEU A 291 -10.02 7.70 3.50
C LEU A 291 -10.51 8.05 2.09
N THR A 292 -11.50 7.32 1.57
CA THR A 292 -12.00 7.53 0.20
C THR A 292 -12.45 8.97 0.01
N ASN A 293 -12.02 9.63 -1.07
CA ASN A 293 -12.33 11.04 -1.38
C ASN A 293 -11.86 12.05 -0.31
N ALA A 294 -10.92 11.69 0.57
CA ALA A 294 -10.37 12.63 1.56
C ALA A 294 -9.47 13.69 0.91
N THR A 295 -9.43 14.88 1.51
CA THR A 295 -8.52 15.98 1.13
C THR A 295 -7.52 16.24 2.26
N LEU A 296 -6.22 16.15 1.92
CA LEU A 296 -5.09 16.33 2.84
C LEU A 296 -4.31 17.58 2.41
N GLU A 297 -4.64 18.74 3.00
CA GLU A 297 -4.03 20.01 2.58
C GLU A 297 -2.61 20.19 3.13
N LYS A 298 -2.34 19.69 4.34
CA LYS A 298 -1.02 19.67 5.00
C LYS A 298 -0.58 18.25 5.35
N SER A 299 0.53 18.14 6.08
CA SER A 299 1.09 16.86 6.55
C SER A 299 0.11 15.97 7.32
N THR A 300 -0.05 14.73 6.86
CA THR A 300 -0.77 13.63 7.54
C THR A 300 0.22 12.52 7.92
N THR A 301 0.31 12.16 9.21
CA THR A 301 1.37 11.25 9.69
C THR A 301 0.81 9.99 10.35
N PHE A 302 1.31 8.82 9.94
CA PHE A 302 1.00 7.49 10.46
C PHE A 302 2.25 6.80 11.04
N ARG A 303 3.20 7.58 11.60
CA ARG A 303 4.48 7.05 12.04
C ARG A 303 4.30 6.06 13.17
N GLU A 304 5.02 4.94 13.12
CA GLU A 304 4.93 3.84 14.11
C GLU A 304 3.51 3.23 14.28
N SER A 305 2.60 3.48 13.33
CA SER A 305 1.23 2.95 13.38
C SER A 305 1.15 1.52 12.84
N HIS A 306 0.14 0.78 13.29
CA HIS A 306 -0.04 -0.64 12.95
C HIS A 306 -1.37 -0.83 12.22
N PHE A 307 -1.33 -1.46 11.05
CA PHE A 307 -2.49 -1.73 10.20
C PHE A 307 -2.66 -3.25 10.03
N GLN A 308 -3.79 -3.78 10.49
CA GLN A 308 -4.14 -5.19 10.35
C GLN A 308 -4.93 -5.51 9.07
N GLU A 309 -5.58 -4.50 8.52
CA GLU A 309 -6.40 -4.55 7.31
C GLU A 309 -6.04 -3.37 6.38
N PRO A 310 -6.58 -3.30 5.15
CA PRO A 310 -6.20 -2.28 4.18
C PRO A 310 -6.51 -0.84 4.63
N VAL A 311 -5.64 0.08 4.21
CA VAL A 311 -5.90 1.54 4.26
C VAL A 311 -6.37 1.97 2.88
N VAL A 312 -7.59 2.50 2.81
CA VAL A 312 -8.24 2.86 1.55
C VAL A 312 -8.04 4.35 1.28
N LEU A 313 -7.02 4.68 0.50
CA LEU A 313 -6.68 6.03 0.02
C LEU A 313 -7.26 6.30 -1.38
N GLN A 314 -8.42 5.72 -1.67
CA GLN A 314 -9.03 5.83 -2.98
C GLN A 314 -9.49 7.28 -3.24
N ASP A 315 -9.18 7.83 -4.41
CA ASP A 315 -9.59 9.18 -4.83
C ASP A 315 -9.16 10.30 -3.86
N VAL A 316 -8.13 10.06 -3.04
CA VAL A 316 -7.56 11.04 -2.11
C VAL A 316 -6.88 12.18 -2.86
N SER A 317 -7.05 13.41 -2.40
CA SER A 317 -6.28 14.57 -2.84
C SER A 317 -5.20 14.91 -1.82
N LEU A 318 -3.94 14.67 -2.17
CA LEU A 318 -2.77 14.98 -1.33
C LEU A 318 -2.06 16.22 -1.88
N LEU A 319 -2.00 17.28 -1.08
CA LEU A 319 -1.38 18.55 -1.47
C LEU A 319 0.05 18.72 -0.93
N ASP A 320 0.34 18.20 0.26
CA ASP A 320 1.62 18.39 0.94
C ASP A 320 2.33 17.08 1.28
N GLN A 321 2.01 16.40 2.38
CA GLN A 321 2.78 15.23 2.79
C GLN A 321 1.94 14.15 3.45
N VAL A 322 2.24 12.89 3.15
CA VAL A 322 1.81 11.74 3.94
C VAL A 322 3.01 10.91 4.39
N ASP A 323 3.07 10.53 5.65
CA ASP A 323 4.23 9.85 6.25
C ASP A 323 3.84 8.52 6.92
N PHE A 324 4.35 7.41 6.37
CA PHE A 324 4.20 6.04 6.89
C PHE A 324 5.51 5.48 7.47
N SER A 325 6.46 6.34 7.88
CA SER A 325 7.74 5.91 8.43
C SER A 325 7.56 5.00 9.66
N SER A 326 8.22 3.85 9.66
CA SER A 326 8.10 2.82 10.70
C SER A 326 6.68 2.28 10.93
N ALA A 327 5.75 2.52 9.99
CA ALA A 327 4.43 1.90 10.03
C ALA A 327 4.53 0.39 9.73
N ARG A 328 3.68 -0.40 10.38
CA ARG A 328 3.65 -1.86 10.22
C ARG A 328 2.35 -2.28 9.55
N PHE A 329 2.47 -3.08 8.50
CA PHE A 329 1.36 -3.71 7.79
C PHE A 329 1.43 -5.21 8.02
N THR A 330 0.34 -5.82 8.50
CA THR A 330 0.24 -7.28 8.63
C THR A 330 0.12 -7.96 7.26
N GLN A 331 0.18 -9.30 7.24
CA GLN A 331 -0.07 -10.06 6.02
C GLN A 331 -1.50 -9.80 5.51
N GLY A 332 -1.62 -9.20 4.33
CA GLY A 332 -2.91 -8.83 3.72
C GLY A 332 -3.32 -7.37 3.91
N ALA A 333 -2.62 -6.60 4.76
CA ALA A 333 -2.78 -5.16 4.83
C ALA A 333 -1.98 -4.47 3.71
N TYR A 334 -2.60 -3.50 3.04
CA TYR A 334 -2.02 -2.75 1.93
C TYR A 334 -2.65 -1.35 1.84
N LEU A 335 -2.02 -0.46 1.07
CA LEU A 335 -2.50 0.87 0.74
C LEU A 335 -3.22 0.82 -0.61
N ASN A 336 -4.55 0.93 -0.62
CA ASN A 336 -5.30 1.08 -1.86
C ASN A 336 -5.24 2.55 -2.30
N VAL A 337 -4.51 2.84 -3.38
CA VAL A 337 -4.28 4.20 -3.88
C VAL A 337 -5.00 4.50 -5.19
N ALA A 338 -6.03 3.72 -5.52
CA ALA A 338 -6.76 3.90 -6.77
C ALA A 338 -7.30 5.34 -6.91
N GLY A 339 -7.07 5.99 -8.04
CA GLY A 339 -7.56 7.36 -8.30
C GLY A 339 -6.91 8.48 -7.47
N MET A 340 -5.91 8.19 -6.62
CA MET A 340 -5.24 9.20 -5.78
C MET A 340 -4.60 10.31 -6.64
N THR A 341 -4.76 11.57 -6.24
CA THR A 341 -4.26 12.75 -6.96
C THR A 341 -3.27 13.54 -6.11
N PHE A 342 -2.09 13.81 -6.66
CA PHE A 342 -1.05 14.64 -6.03
C PHE A 342 -0.05 15.14 -7.07
N ASP A 343 0.62 16.27 -6.80
CA ASP A 343 1.76 16.72 -7.59
C ASP A 343 3.03 15.98 -7.13
N SER A 344 3.62 15.17 -8.01
CA SER A 344 4.78 14.34 -7.69
C SER A 344 6.07 15.11 -7.37
N ASN A 345 6.13 16.44 -7.61
CA ASN A 345 7.27 17.29 -7.26
C ASN A 345 7.07 18.08 -5.97
N LEU A 346 5.81 18.40 -5.62
CA LEU A 346 5.49 19.19 -4.43
C LEU A 346 5.14 18.26 -3.27
N ALA A 347 4.21 17.33 -3.50
CA ALA A 347 3.74 16.45 -2.46
C ALA A 347 4.78 15.36 -2.14
N LYS A 348 4.89 14.94 -0.89
CA LYS A 348 5.83 13.91 -0.44
C LYS A 348 5.11 12.73 0.18
N ILE A 349 5.45 11.53 -0.27
CA ILE A 349 5.01 10.28 0.33
C ILE A 349 6.23 9.64 0.97
N LEU A 350 6.23 9.53 2.30
CA LEU A 350 7.36 9.02 3.08
C LEU A 350 7.05 7.62 3.63
N GLY A 351 8.08 6.80 3.76
CA GLY A 351 8.01 5.48 4.37
C GLY A 351 9.37 4.80 4.40
N ASP A 352 9.43 3.61 5.01
CA ASP A 352 10.67 2.83 5.12
C ASP A 352 11.13 2.37 3.72
N THR A 353 12.35 2.76 3.33
CA THR A 353 12.91 2.44 2.02
C THR A 353 12.99 0.94 1.76
N GLY A 354 12.54 0.51 0.58
CA GLY A 354 12.44 -0.88 0.14
C GLY A 354 11.27 -1.66 0.73
N ARG A 355 10.44 -1.03 1.58
CA ARG A 355 9.25 -1.63 2.19
C ARG A 355 7.98 -0.93 1.73
N ILE A 356 7.95 0.40 1.73
CA ILE A 356 6.73 1.17 1.44
C ILE A 356 6.21 0.93 0.02
N GLY A 357 7.09 0.72 -0.97
CA GLY A 357 6.71 0.40 -2.34
C GLY A 357 5.91 -0.90 -2.48
N ARG A 358 6.08 -1.85 -1.55
CA ARG A 358 5.44 -3.18 -1.60
C ARG A 358 4.00 -3.20 -1.09
N VAL A 359 3.62 -2.21 -0.29
CA VAL A 359 2.27 -2.13 0.29
C VAL A 359 1.30 -1.34 -0.59
N PHE A 360 1.77 -0.60 -1.59
CA PHE A 360 0.87 0.06 -2.54
C PHE A 360 0.18 -0.94 -3.46
N SER A 361 -1.13 -0.77 -3.62
CA SER A 361 -1.95 -1.63 -4.46
C SER A 361 -2.98 -0.80 -5.24
N VAL A 362 -3.21 -1.19 -6.49
CA VAL A 362 -4.34 -0.75 -7.31
C VAL A 362 -4.97 -1.97 -7.97
N SER A 363 -6.29 -1.97 -8.12
CA SER A 363 -7.03 -3.15 -8.61
C SER A 363 -6.87 -3.39 -10.12
N ARG A 364 -6.65 -2.32 -10.90
CA ARG A 364 -6.52 -2.35 -12.36
C ARG A 364 -5.59 -1.24 -12.81
N LEU A 365 -4.92 -1.46 -13.95
CA LEU A 365 -4.08 -0.43 -14.58
C LEU A 365 -4.91 0.69 -15.23
N GLN A 366 -6.06 0.33 -15.82
CA GLN A 366 -7.01 1.30 -16.37
C GLN A 366 -7.39 2.33 -15.29
N ASP A 367 -7.33 3.60 -15.65
CA ASP A 367 -7.57 4.77 -14.79
C ASP A 367 -6.54 5.01 -13.65
N ASN A 368 -5.55 4.12 -13.49
CA ASN A 368 -4.52 4.22 -12.44
C ASN A 368 -3.09 4.36 -12.97
N GLU A 369 -2.88 4.44 -14.29
CA GLU A 369 -1.55 4.63 -14.89
C GLU A 369 -0.87 5.90 -14.37
N ASP A 370 -1.63 7.00 -14.26
CA ASP A 370 -1.10 8.27 -13.80
C ASP A 370 -0.72 8.25 -12.32
N VAL A 371 -1.50 7.57 -11.49
CA VAL A 371 -1.19 7.38 -10.07
C VAL A 371 0.13 6.64 -9.89
N LEU A 372 0.28 5.49 -10.56
CA LEU A 372 1.51 4.70 -10.49
C LEU A 372 2.71 5.47 -11.02
N ARG A 373 2.55 6.18 -12.14
CA ARG A 373 3.62 7.03 -12.71
C ARG A 373 4.04 8.15 -11.76
N ASN A 374 3.08 8.82 -11.13
CA ASN A 374 3.34 9.88 -10.16
C ASN A 374 4.02 9.34 -8.90
N LEU A 375 3.62 8.16 -8.41
CA LEU A 375 4.27 7.50 -7.28
C LEU A 375 5.73 7.16 -7.61
N VAL A 376 5.99 6.57 -8.78
CA VAL A 376 7.36 6.27 -9.24
C VAL A 376 8.20 7.54 -9.29
N ARG A 377 7.68 8.62 -9.89
CA ARG A 377 8.38 9.91 -9.94
C ARG A 377 8.65 10.47 -8.54
N ASN A 378 7.68 10.37 -7.65
CA ASN A 378 7.80 10.81 -6.27
C ASN A 378 8.93 10.08 -5.53
N PHE A 379 8.97 8.75 -5.58
CA PHE A 379 10.01 7.96 -4.93
C PHE A 379 11.40 8.14 -5.58
N ARG A 380 11.47 8.31 -6.90
CA ARG A 380 12.74 8.63 -7.59
C ARG A 380 13.30 9.99 -7.17
N ASN A 381 12.46 11.02 -7.10
CA ASN A 381 12.85 12.35 -6.63
C ASN A 381 13.39 12.31 -5.20
N GLN A 382 12.85 11.40 -4.38
CA GLN A 382 13.29 11.17 -3.00
C GLN A 382 14.46 10.18 -2.87
N GLN A 383 15.05 9.71 -3.97
CA GLN A 383 16.13 8.71 -4.00
C GLN A 383 15.75 7.35 -3.38
N GLN A 384 14.46 7.06 -3.22
CA GLN A 384 13.94 5.76 -2.80
C GLN A 384 13.80 4.83 -4.01
N ILE A 385 14.93 4.52 -4.64
CA ILE A 385 14.99 3.73 -5.88
C ILE A 385 14.34 2.35 -5.74
N PRO A 386 14.55 1.57 -4.66
CA PRO A 386 13.90 0.26 -4.52
C PRO A 386 12.36 0.32 -4.56
N ASP A 387 11.75 1.33 -3.94
CA ASP A 387 10.30 1.49 -3.89
C ASP A 387 9.72 1.94 -5.23
N ALA A 388 10.43 2.85 -5.93
CA ALA A 388 10.08 3.24 -7.29
C ALA A 388 10.09 2.04 -8.24
N ASN A 389 11.12 1.18 -8.15
CA ASN A 389 11.24 -0.01 -8.98
C ASN A 389 10.12 -1.03 -8.68
N GLN A 390 9.76 -1.19 -7.40
CA GLN A 390 8.64 -2.04 -7.00
C GLN A 390 7.31 -1.59 -7.63
N LEU A 391 7.06 -0.28 -7.70
CA LEU A 391 5.85 0.26 -8.33
C LEU A 391 5.84 0.12 -9.86
N GLU A 392 6.98 0.35 -10.51
CA GLU A 392 7.13 0.07 -11.95
C GLU A 392 6.88 -1.40 -12.25
N TYR A 393 7.33 -2.29 -11.36
CA TYR A 393 7.05 -3.71 -11.43
C TYR A 393 5.55 -3.99 -11.35
N THR A 394 4.87 -3.52 -10.30
CA THR A 394 3.42 -3.67 -10.14
C THR A 394 2.69 -3.18 -11.40
N THR A 395 3.14 -2.08 -12.00
CA THR A 395 2.61 -1.54 -13.26
C THR A 395 2.69 -2.56 -14.41
N GLN A 396 3.83 -3.24 -14.59
CA GLN A 396 4.00 -4.24 -15.65
C GLN A 396 3.19 -5.51 -15.39
N GLN A 397 3.04 -5.94 -14.14
CA GLN A 397 2.17 -7.07 -13.80
C GLN A 397 0.72 -6.78 -14.15
N LEU A 398 0.22 -5.59 -13.78
CA LEU A 398 -1.13 -5.17 -14.09
C LEU A 398 -1.34 -5.05 -15.61
N ARG A 399 -0.32 -4.58 -16.35
CA ARG A 399 -0.33 -4.55 -17.82
C ARG A 399 -0.43 -5.95 -18.43
N ARG A 400 0.34 -6.92 -17.93
CA ARG A 400 0.25 -8.33 -18.33
C ARG A 400 -1.16 -8.88 -18.09
N GLN A 401 -1.74 -8.63 -16.92
CA GLN A 401 -3.09 -9.07 -16.58
C GLN A 401 -4.16 -8.41 -17.48
N GLN A 402 -4.01 -7.12 -17.79
CA GLN A 402 -4.91 -6.41 -18.70
C GLN A 402 -4.85 -6.99 -20.11
N LEU A 403 -3.66 -7.22 -20.65
CA LEU A 403 -3.47 -7.87 -21.96
C LEU A 403 -4.08 -9.28 -21.97
N GLN A 404 -3.89 -10.06 -20.91
CA GLN A 404 -4.50 -11.39 -20.79
C GLN A 404 -6.03 -11.34 -20.88
N ARG A 405 -6.67 -10.44 -20.12
CA ARG A 405 -8.14 -10.25 -20.15
C ARG A 405 -8.60 -9.82 -21.54
N TYR A 406 -7.87 -8.91 -22.17
CA TYR A 406 -8.18 -8.42 -23.51
C TYR A 406 -8.09 -9.53 -24.57
N LEU A 407 -7.05 -10.37 -24.51
CA LEU A 407 -6.84 -11.50 -25.42
C LEU A 407 -7.92 -12.57 -25.29
N LEU A 408 -8.31 -12.91 -24.04
CA LEU A 408 -9.40 -13.85 -23.76
C LEU A 408 -10.76 -13.31 -24.20
N GLY A 409 -10.96 -12.00 -24.13
CA GLY A 409 -12.17 -11.34 -24.66
C GLY A 409 -12.23 -11.40 -26.20
N LYS A 410 -11.13 -11.04 -26.88
CA LYS A 410 -11.04 -11.05 -28.34
C LYS A 410 -11.12 -12.46 -28.95
N SER A 411 -10.53 -13.47 -28.31
CA SER A 411 -10.54 -14.85 -28.85
C SER A 411 -11.96 -15.40 -29.00
N ARG A 412 -12.91 -14.88 -28.21
CA ARG A 412 -14.34 -15.21 -28.32
C ARG A 412 -15.02 -14.57 -29.52
N ILE A 413 -14.49 -13.46 -30.04
CA ILE A 413 -15.14 -12.63 -31.06
C ILE A 413 -14.48 -12.82 -32.43
N ASN A 414 -13.15 -12.84 -32.51
CA ASN A 414 -12.45 -13.02 -33.77
C ASN A 414 -11.05 -13.64 -33.54
N PRO A 415 -10.95 -14.98 -33.45
CA PRO A 415 -9.68 -15.65 -33.20
C PRO A 415 -8.74 -15.42 -34.39
N PHE A 416 -7.46 -15.14 -34.11
CA PHE A 416 -6.37 -15.02 -35.10
C PHE A 416 -6.38 -13.79 -36.03
N SER A 417 -7.02 -12.67 -35.65
CA SER A 417 -6.77 -11.41 -36.37
C SER A 417 -5.30 -10.95 -36.26
N PRO A 418 -4.74 -10.21 -37.23
CA PRO A 418 -3.37 -9.69 -37.16
C PRO A 418 -3.11 -8.87 -35.88
N SER A 419 -4.09 -8.07 -35.45
CA SER A 419 -4.00 -7.30 -34.20
C SER A 419 -3.91 -8.22 -32.97
N TRP A 420 -4.70 -9.31 -32.96
CA TRP A 420 -4.67 -10.28 -31.87
C TRP A 420 -3.32 -11.01 -31.80
N LEU A 421 -2.75 -11.39 -32.94
CA LEU A 421 -1.43 -12.02 -32.99
C LEU A 421 -0.34 -11.11 -32.41
N LEU A 422 -0.36 -9.82 -32.75
CA LEU A 422 0.55 -8.83 -32.18
C LEU A 422 0.35 -8.72 -30.66
N ASP A 423 -0.88 -8.55 -30.20
CA ASP A 423 -1.21 -8.46 -28.77
C ASP A 423 -0.76 -9.73 -28.00
N ALA A 424 -0.94 -10.90 -28.60
CA ALA A 424 -0.55 -12.19 -28.03
C ALA A 424 0.97 -12.35 -27.93
N LEU A 425 1.71 -11.92 -28.97
CA LEU A 425 3.17 -11.88 -28.95
C LEU A 425 3.69 -10.90 -27.89
N HIS A 426 3.07 -9.73 -27.75
CA HIS A 426 3.42 -8.76 -26.70
C HIS A 426 3.17 -9.33 -25.30
N TRP A 427 2.03 -9.97 -25.08
CA TRP A 427 1.71 -10.62 -23.81
C TRP A 427 2.71 -11.74 -23.49
N LEU A 428 3.03 -12.58 -24.48
CA LEU A 428 3.99 -13.67 -24.32
C LEU A 428 5.39 -13.12 -24.03
N GLY A 429 5.84 -12.11 -24.78
CA GLY A 429 7.13 -11.45 -24.57
C GLY A 429 7.25 -10.83 -23.18
N LEU A 430 6.23 -10.09 -22.74
CA LEU A 430 6.18 -9.52 -21.39
C LEU A 430 6.16 -10.61 -20.31
N SER A 431 5.41 -11.69 -20.51
CA SER A 431 5.33 -12.80 -19.57
C SER A 431 6.66 -13.53 -19.41
N LEU A 432 7.36 -13.79 -20.52
CA LEU A 432 8.69 -14.40 -20.51
C LEU A 432 9.71 -13.50 -19.83
N LEU A 433 9.69 -12.21 -20.15
CA LEU A 433 10.60 -11.25 -19.58
C LEU A 433 10.39 -11.12 -18.06
N LEU A 434 9.15 -11.08 -17.58
CA LEU A 434 8.83 -11.06 -16.16
C LEU A 434 9.25 -12.38 -15.47
N LEU A 435 8.97 -13.54 -16.06
CA LEU A 435 9.33 -14.84 -15.49
C LEU A 435 10.86 -15.04 -15.40
N LEU A 436 11.60 -14.75 -16.46
CA LEU A 436 13.04 -15.03 -16.56
C LEU A 436 13.93 -14.02 -15.81
N SER A 437 13.37 -12.90 -15.37
CA SER A 437 14.09 -11.86 -14.61
C SER A 437 13.59 -11.66 -13.18
N GLU A 438 12.62 -12.47 -12.73
CA GLU A 438 11.93 -12.26 -11.44
C GLU A 438 11.39 -10.83 -11.39
N ASP A 439 10.68 -10.51 -12.46
CA ASP A 439 10.10 -9.21 -12.73
C ASP A 439 11.09 -8.04 -12.88
N GLY A 440 12.35 -8.36 -13.15
CA GLY A 440 13.44 -7.42 -13.35
C GLY A 440 14.24 -7.14 -12.08
N THR A 441 14.02 -7.90 -11.00
CA THR A 441 14.68 -7.68 -9.71
C THR A 441 15.91 -8.55 -9.50
N SER A 442 16.06 -9.63 -10.25
CA SER A 442 17.01 -10.70 -9.95
C SER A 442 18.04 -10.88 -11.04
N PHE A 443 19.20 -10.22 -10.87
CA PHE A 443 20.36 -10.46 -11.73
C PHE A 443 20.84 -11.92 -11.64
N GLY A 444 20.76 -12.52 -10.45
CA GLY A 444 21.12 -13.92 -10.23
C GLY A 444 20.29 -14.88 -11.08
N LEU A 445 18.97 -14.66 -11.18
CA LEU A 445 18.11 -15.50 -12.01
C LEU A 445 18.51 -15.45 -13.48
N VAL A 446 18.71 -14.25 -14.02
CA VAL A 446 19.15 -14.05 -15.41
C VAL A 446 20.49 -14.75 -15.67
N PHE A 447 21.43 -14.63 -14.74
CA PHE A 447 22.73 -15.30 -14.84
C PHE A 447 22.60 -16.83 -14.79
N GLY A 448 21.72 -17.37 -13.93
CA GLY A 448 21.40 -18.81 -13.87
C GLY A 448 20.83 -19.33 -15.20
N VAL A 449 19.87 -18.61 -15.78
CA VAL A 449 19.32 -18.86 -17.12
C VAL A 449 20.43 -18.90 -18.18
N GLY A 450 21.34 -17.91 -18.15
CA GLY A 450 22.47 -17.83 -19.06
C GLY A 450 23.44 -19.01 -18.94
N MET A 451 23.80 -19.40 -17.70
CA MET A 451 24.69 -20.54 -17.45
C MET A 451 24.15 -21.85 -18.03
N VAL A 452 22.86 -22.13 -17.82
CA VAL A 452 22.21 -23.35 -18.36
C VAL A 452 22.22 -23.34 -19.90
N ALA A 453 21.90 -22.20 -20.51
CA ALA A 453 21.92 -22.06 -21.96
C ALA A 453 23.34 -22.23 -22.54
N ILE A 454 24.35 -21.59 -21.92
CA ILE A 454 25.75 -21.70 -22.34
C ILE A 454 26.22 -23.16 -22.24
N ALA A 455 25.98 -23.82 -21.11
CA ALA A 455 26.38 -25.21 -20.90
C ALA A 455 25.74 -26.17 -21.92
N PHE A 456 24.43 -26.01 -22.16
CA PHE A 456 23.70 -26.82 -23.13
C PHE A 456 24.30 -26.72 -24.53
N PHE A 457 24.48 -25.50 -25.05
CA PHE A 457 25.03 -25.32 -26.40
C PHE A 457 26.50 -25.72 -26.48
N SER A 458 27.28 -25.56 -25.41
CA SER A 458 28.68 -26.03 -25.36
C SER A 458 28.74 -27.55 -25.54
N LEU A 459 27.91 -28.30 -24.80
CA LEU A 459 27.81 -29.75 -24.94
C LEU A 459 27.30 -30.14 -26.33
N LEU A 460 26.31 -29.41 -26.85
CA LEU A 460 25.73 -29.66 -28.18
C LEU A 460 26.77 -29.51 -29.30
N PHE A 461 27.52 -28.41 -29.32
CA PHE A 461 28.55 -28.16 -30.34
C PHE A 461 29.72 -29.13 -30.21
N TRP A 462 30.16 -29.42 -28.98
CA TRP A 462 31.14 -30.48 -28.73
C TRP A 462 30.65 -31.83 -29.26
N LEU A 463 29.40 -32.21 -28.98
CA LEU A 463 28.82 -33.47 -29.44
C LEU A 463 28.75 -33.55 -30.97
N ILE A 464 28.39 -32.45 -31.63
CA ILE A 464 28.32 -32.41 -33.10
C ILE A 464 29.72 -32.49 -33.72
N ASP A 465 30.70 -31.80 -33.12
CA ASP A 465 32.07 -31.71 -33.62
C ASP A 465 32.86 -33.00 -33.34
N ARG A 466 32.76 -33.58 -32.15
CA ARG A 466 33.40 -34.86 -31.82
C ARG A 466 32.62 -36.05 -32.35
N TRP A 467 31.31 -35.88 -32.51
CA TRP A 467 30.34 -36.90 -32.91
C TRP A 467 30.55 -37.50 -34.31
N ARG A 468 31.23 -36.81 -35.22
CA ARG A 468 31.92 -37.38 -36.39
C ARG A 468 31.26 -38.42 -37.32
N ARG A 469 31.89 -39.59 -37.27
CA ARG A 469 31.81 -40.73 -38.19
C ARG A 469 31.86 -42.01 -37.34
N ARG A 470 31.06 -43.03 -37.64
CA ARG A 470 31.08 -44.33 -36.94
C ARG A 470 31.90 -45.42 -37.65
N TYR A 471 32.04 -45.31 -38.99
CA TYR A 471 32.78 -46.28 -39.82
C TYR A 471 33.50 -45.59 -41.00
N PRO A 472 34.68 -46.08 -41.45
CA PRO A 472 35.40 -47.25 -40.95
C PRO A 472 36.32 -46.92 -39.75
N GLN A 473 36.84 -45.71 -39.62
CA GLN A 473 37.52 -45.25 -38.41
C GLN A 473 36.64 -44.23 -37.67
N PRO A 474 36.22 -44.52 -36.42
CA PRO A 474 35.40 -43.60 -35.66
C PRO A 474 36.24 -42.43 -35.15
N ILE A 475 35.80 -41.22 -35.44
CA ILE A 475 36.34 -40.01 -34.80
C ILE A 475 35.52 -39.86 -33.53
N LEU A 476 36.09 -40.26 -32.39
CA LEU A 476 35.46 -40.19 -31.07
C LEU A 476 36.36 -39.40 -30.11
N PRO A 477 35.75 -38.67 -29.16
CA PRO A 477 36.52 -37.95 -28.15
C PRO A 477 37.26 -38.96 -27.26
N THR A 478 38.42 -38.54 -26.75
CA THR A 478 39.15 -39.35 -25.76
C THR A 478 38.33 -39.48 -24.48
N TYR A 479 38.60 -40.52 -23.69
CA TYR A 479 37.94 -40.71 -22.39
C TYR A 479 38.14 -39.50 -21.47
N GLY A 480 39.38 -38.96 -21.43
CA GLY A 480 39.71 -37.77 -20.65
C GLY A 480 38.91 -36.55 -21.08
N GLU A 481 38.88 -36.23 -22.37
CA GLU A 481 38.09 -35.11 -22.90
C GLU A 481 36.59 -35.28 -22.60
N THR A 482 36.05 -36.49 -22.77
CA THR A 482 34.65 -36.80 -22.46
C THR A 482 34.34 -36.60 -20.98
N ALA A 483 35.22 -37.09 -20.08
CA ALA A 483 35.06 -36.92 -18.64
C ALA A 483 35.13 -35.44 -18.23
N TYR A 484 36.07 -34.67 -18.79
CA TYR A 484 36.15 -33.23 -18.53
C TYR A 484 34.94 -32.47 -19.08
N MET A 485 34.50 -32.78 -20.30
CA MET A 485 33.35 -32.09 -20.91
C MET A 485 32.05 -32.39 -20.17
N LEU A 486 31.77 -33.67 -19.86
CA LEU A 486 30.57 -34.06 -19.11
C LEU A 486 30.63 -33.57 -17.66
N GLY A 487 31.79 -33.63 -17.01
CA GLY A 487 31.99 -33.13 -15.65
C GLY A 487 31.74 -31.63 -15.57
N THR A 488 32.35 -30.84 -16.45
CA THR A 488 32.18 -29.38 -16.49
C THR A 488 30.76 -28.98 -16.89
N PHE A 489 30.15 -29.70 -17.84
CA PHE A 489 28.74 -29.49 -18.21
C PHE A 489 27.83 -29.69 -17.01
N THR A 490 28.05 -30.76 -16.25
CA THR A 490 27.27 -31.06 -15.05
C THR A 490 27.46 -29.96 -14.01
N VAL A 491 28.71 -29.53 -13.75
CA VAL A 491 29.00 -28.47 -12.77
C VAL A 491 28.34 -27.14 -13.16
N VAL A 492 28.51 -26.67 -14.39
CA VAL A 492 27.94 -25.38 -14.83
C VAL A 492 26.41 -25.44 -14.86
N THR A 493 25.83 -26.55 -15.34
CA THR A 493 24.37 -26.72 -15.38
C THR A 493 23.77 -26.81 -13.98
N VAL A 494 24.37 -27.59 -13.07
CA VAL A 494 23.91 -27.68 -11.68
C VAL A 494 24.05 -26.34 -10.99
N THR A 495 25.15 -25.61 -11.21
CA THR A 495 25.32 -24.26 -10.65
C THR A 495 24.22 -23.32 -11.17
N GLY A 496 23.96 -23.32 -12.48
CA GLY A 496 22.87 -22.55 -13.10
C GLY A 496 21.49 -22.88 -12.52
N ILE A 497 21.17 -24.17 -12.39
CA ILE A 497 19.91 -24.64 -11.80
C ILE A 497 19.82 -24.23 -10.33
N VAL A 498 20.87 -24.43 -9.54
CA VAL A 498 20.91 -24.03 -8.13
C VAL A 498 20.69 -22.51 -7.99
N THR A 499 21.30 -21.70 -8.86
CA THR A 499 21.03 -20.26 -8.88
C THR A 499 19.56 -19.96 -9.17
N ILE A 500 18.95 -20.60 -10.18
CA ILE A 500 17.52 -20.44 -10.50
C ILE A 500 16.63 -20.79 -9.30
N PHE A 501 16.92 -21.88 -8.57
CA PHE A 501 16.16 -22.29 -7.38
C PHE A 501 16.38 -21.38 -6.18
N ARG A 502 17.56 -20.76 -6.05
CA ARG A 502 17.85 -19.84 -4.95
C ARG A 502 17.22 -18.48 -5.13
N THR A 503 17.11 -18.02 -6.37
CA THR A 503 16.64 -16.68 -6.64
C THR A 503 15.19 -16.65 -7.09
N GLY A 504 14.79 -17.47 -8.07
CA GLY A 504 13.46 -17.32 -8.70
C GLY A 504 12.29 -17.77 -7.82
N GLU A 505 11.20 -16.99 -7.83
CA GLU A 505 9.92 -17.37 -7.19
C GLU A 505 9.27 -18.61 -7.81
N GLN A 506 9.43 -18.81 -9.14
CA GLN A 506 8.80 -19.91 -9.89
C GLN A 506 9.84 -20.76 -10.66
N PRO A 507 10.76 -21.45 -9.95
CA PRO A 507 11.94 -22.08 -10.57
C PRO A 507 11.57 -23.20 -11.56
N TRP A 508 10.53 -23.97 -11.26
CA TRP A 508 10.05 -25.03 -12.16
C TRP A 508 9.48 -24.49 -13.47
N LEU A 509 8.72 -23.39 -13.41
CA LEU A 509 8.17 -22.77 -14.60
C LEU A 509 9.28 -22.15 -15.45
N THR A 510 10.28 -21.53 -14.80
CA THR A 510 11.50 -21.06 -15.45
C THR A 510 12.24 -22.19 -16.17
N LEU A 511 12.46 -23.34 -15.52
CA LEU A 511 13.11 -24.49 -16.15
C LEU A 511 12.29 -25.09 -17.30
N LEU A 512 10.97 -25.18 -17.17
CA LEU A 512 10.09 -25.63 -18.24
C LEU A 512 10.17 -24.68 -19.44
N CYS A 513 10.17 -23.38 -19.19
CA CYS A 513 10.34 -22.36 -20.22
C CYS A 513 11.70 -22.51 -20.92
N LEU A 514 12.78 -22.63 -20.15
CA LEU A 514 14.12 -22.87 -20.70
C LEU A 514 14.18 -24.15 -21.51
N GLY A 515 13.58 -25.25 -21.05
CA GLY A 515 13.51 -26.50 -21.79
C GLY A 515 12.78 -26.36 -23.13
N ASN A 516 11.67 -25.63 -23.16
CA ASN A 516 10.91 -25.35 -24.39
C ASN A 516 11.70 -24.47 -25.38
N ILE A 517 12.56 -23.59 -24.90
CA ILE A 517 13.41 -22.75 -25.75
C ILE A 517 14.66 -23.52 -26.22
N LEU A 518 15.29 -24.31 -25.34
CA LEU A 518 16.61 -24.90 -25.60
C LEU A 518 16.55 -26.28 -26.27
N LEU A 519 15.50 -27.08 -26.05
CA LEU A 519 15.49 -28.49 -26.47
C LEU A 519 14.89 -28.73 -27.87
N PRO A 520 13.65 -28.32 -28.20
CA PRO A 520 12.94 -28.86 -29.35
C PRO A 520 13.59 -28.50 -30.69
N VAL A 521 13.93 -27.22 -30.92
CA VAL A 521 14.55 -26.78 -32.18
C VAL A 521 15.97 -27.34 -32.32
N PRO A 522 16.87 -27.20 -31.33
CA PRO A 522 18.23 -27.73 -31.47
C PRO A 522 18.28 -29.26 -31.61
N LEU A 523 17.49 -30.00 -30.82
CA LEU A 523 17.44 -31.47 -30.93
C LEU A 523 16.85 -31.92 -32.26
N MET A 524 15.82 -31.25 -32.79
CA MET A 524 15.28 -31.56 -34.13
C MET A 524 16.33 -31.32 -35.22
N LEU A 525 17.08 -30.22 -35.13
CA LEU A 525 18.15 -29.91 -36.08
C LEU A 525 19.29 -30.93 -36.00
N VAL A 526 19.71 -31.31 -34.79
CA VAL A 526 20.70 -32.36 -34.59
C VAL A 526 20.19 -33.71 -35.11
N TRP A 527 18.96 -34.10 -34.82
CA TRP A 527 18.38 -35.33 -35.35
C TRP A 527 18.39 -35.36 -36.89
N ARG A 528 17.97 -34.25 -37.54
CA ARG A 528 18.05 -34.10 -38.99
C ARG A 528 19.48 -34.13 -39.52
N LEU A 529 20.44 -33.55 -38.79
CA LEU A 529 21.86 -33.61 -39.16
C LEU A 529 22.37 -35.05 -39.17
N TYR A 530 21.99 -35.86 -38.17
CA TYR A 530 22.38 -37.26 -38.09
C TYR A 530 21.68 -38.13 -39.14
N GLN A 531 20.45 -37.79 -39.55
CA GLN A 531 19.75 -38.46 -40.66
C GLN A 531 20.39 -38.20 -42.02
N LYS A 532 20.79 -36.96 -42.32
CA LYS A 532 21.37 -36.59 -43.63
C LYS A 532 22.78 -37.15 -43.86
N GLY A 533 23.44 -37.63 -42.81
CA GLY A 533 24.83 -38.08 -42.85
C GLY A 533 25.82 -36.91 -42.81
N ARG A 534 27.04 -37.19 -42.33
CA ARG A 534 28.10 -36.21 -42.07
C ARG A 534 29.34 -36.55 -42.87
N TYR A 535 29.19 -36.75 -44.17
CA TYR A 535 30.27 -37.23 -45.04
C TYR A 535 30.74 -36.11 -45.97
N HIS A 536 31.99 -35.69 -45.81
CA HIS A 536 32.67 -34.73 -46.67
C HIS A 536 34.19 -34.94 -46.58
N ASN A 537 34.96 -34.25 -47.42
CA ASN A 537 36.39 -34.48 -47.53
C ASN A 537 37.19 -34.06 -46.29
N LEU A 538 36.75 -33.02 -45.56
CA LEU A 538 37.45 -32.46 -44.38
C LEU A 538 36.93 -32.97 -43.02
N LEU A 539 36.80 -34.30 -42.85
CA LEU A 539 36.21 -34.91 -41.64
C LEU A 539 37.16 -35.01 -40.45
N ASP A 540 38.45 -35.09 -40.73
CA ASP A 540 39.59 -35.13 -39.83
C ASP A 540 39.90 -33.78 -39.15
N VAL A 541 39.23 -32.71 -39.59
CA VAL A 541 39.46 -31.34 -39.15
C VAL A 541 38.20 -30.77 -38.49
N SER A 542 38.33 -30.05 -37.36
CA SER A 542 37.20 -29.46 -36.63
C SER A 542 36.29 -28.59 -37.52
N TYR A 543 34.98 -28.57 -37.21
CA TYR A 543 34.04 -27.61 -37.78
C TYR A 543 34.29 -26.19 -37.26
N PHE A 544 35.04 -26.08 -36.18
CA PHE A 544 35.42 -24.84 -35.55
C PHE A 544 36.90 -24.56 -35.79
N VAL A 545 37.23 -23.28 -35.88
CA VAL A 545 38.58 -22.79 -36.07
C VAL A 545 38.93 -21.76 -35.00
N GLU A 546 40.21 -21.70 -34.68
CA GLU A 546 40.80 -20.72 -33.77
C GLU A 546 41.46 -19.59 -34.59
N ASP A 547 41.24 -18.33 -34.20
CA ASP A 547 41.90 -17.16 -34.77
C ASP A 547 43.32 -17.05 -34.19
N GLY A 548 44.35 -17.15 -35.02
CA GLY A 548 45.74 -17.02 -34.61
C GLY A 548 46.21 -15.58 -34.33
N SER A 549 45.31 -14.59 -34.37
CA SER A 549 45.63 -13.21 -34.00
C SER A 549 45.72 -12.99 -32.48
N LEU A 550 46.29 -11.85 -32.06
CA LEU A 550 46.32 -11.50 -30.65
C LEU A 550 44.90 -11.40 -30.09
N ARG A 551 44.68 -12.04 -28.94
CA ARG A 551 43.40 -11.99 -28.21
C ARG A 551 42.95 -10.54 -28.02
N GLN A 552 41.80 -10.21 -28.59
CA GLN A 552 41.20 -8.89 -28.50
C GLN A 552 39.76 -9.01 -28.03
N LEU A 553 39.42 -8.18 -27.06
CA LEU A 553 38.06 -8.06 -26.54
C LEU A 553 37.20 -7.34 -27.58
N HIS A 554 36.10 -7.97 -27.99
CA HIS A 554 35.24 -7.43 -29.05
C HIS A 554 33.75 -7.51 -28.70
N LEU A 555 32.98 -6.53 -29.19
CA LEU A 555 31.52 -6.55 -29.25
C LEU A 555 31.07 -7.17 -30.59
N LEU A 556 30.36 -8.29 -30.52
CA LEU A 556 29.91 -9.10 -31.66
C LEU A 556 28.46 -8.79 -32.08
N VAL A 557 28.04 -7.54 -31.91
CA VAL A 557 26.65 -7.11 -32.11
C VAL A 557 26.19 -7.30 -33.57
N GLY A 558 27.12 -7.23 -34.54
CA GLY A 558 26.83 -7.44 -35.97
C GLY A 558 27.79 -8.39 -36.71
N ARG A 559 28.69 -9.08 -36.01
CA ARG A 559 29.62 -10.05 -36.63
C ARG A 559 29.15 -11.46 -36.40
N LEU A 560 28.92 -12.18 -37.50
CA LEU A 560 28.52 -13.58 -37.47
C LEU A 560 29.63 -14.48 -36.94
N PRO A 561 29.29 -15.63 -36.32
CA PRO A 561 30.26 -16.63 -35.89
C PRO A 561 30.90 -17.41 -37.05
N ILE A 562 30.89 -16.86 -38.27
CA ILE A 562 31.40 -17.48 -39.50
C ILE A 562 32.72 -16.81 -39.88
N MET A 563 33.60 -17.54 -40.55
CA MET A 563 34.81 -16.99 -41.15
C MET A 563 34.52 -15.82 -42.12
N PRO A 564 35.45 -14.85 -42.25
CA PRO A 564 35.35 -13.80 -43.27
C PRO A 564 35.31 -14.34 -44.70
N ARG A 565 34.47 -13.73 -45.53
CA ARG A 565 34.33 -14.13 -46.95
C ARG A 565 35.60 -13.93 -47.77
N PHE A 566 36.42 -12.91 -47.47
CA PHE A 566 37.60 -12.58 -48.26
C PHE A 566 38.82 -13.42 -47.84
N SER A 567 39.52 -13.98 -48.83
CA SER A 567 40.66 -14.91 -48.67
C SER A 567 41.82 -14.35 -47.84
N ILE A 568 42.12 -13.04 -47.98
CA ILE A 568 43.23 -12.39 -47.28
C ILE A 568 43.12 -12.44 -45.75
N PHE A 569 41.91 -12.68 -45.23
CA PHE A 569 41.63 -12.80 -43.81
C PHE A 569 41.54 -14.25 -43.33
N ARG A 570 41.68 -15.24 -44.23
CA ARG A 570 41.49 -16.67 -43.93
C ARG A 570 42.74 -17.35 -43.41
N ASP A 571 43.91 -16.92 -43.86
CA ASP A 571 45.21 -17.57 -43.58
C ASP A 571 45.60 -17.62 -42.09
N ARG A 572 44.91 -16.84 -41.24
CA ARG A 572 45.10 -16.81 -39.78
C ARG A 572 44.23 -17.78 -38.99
N TYR A 573 43.24 -18.42 -39.62
CA TYR A 573 42.33 -19.33 -38.93
C TYR A 573 42.82 -20.77 -39.03
N LEU A 574 43.09 -21.38 -37.88
CA LEU A 574 43.59 -22.75 -37.80
C LEU A 574 42.53 -23.67 -37.20
N PRO A 575 42.47 -24.94 -37.62
CA PRO A 575 41.61 -25.92 -36.96
C PRO A 575 41.89 -26.04 -35.46
N ILE A 576 40.85 -26.25 -34.66
CA ILE A 576 41.03 -26.56 -33.24
C ILE A 576 41.90 -27.81 -33.10
N LEU A 577 43.02 -27.69 -32.39
CA LEU A 577 43.94 -28.80 -32.11
C LEU A 577 43.39 -29.69 -30.99
N TRP A 578 43.17 -30.96 -31.30
CA TRP A 578 42.44 -31.88 -30.40
C TRP A 578 43.29 -32.37 -29.23
N GLU A 579 44.61 -32.42 -29.41
CA GLU A 579 45.56 -32.96 -28.43
C GLU A 579 46.00 -31.94 -27.36
N ARG A 580 45.55 -30.68 -27.47
CA ARG A 580 45.91 -29.64 -26.49
C ARG A 580 45.14 -29.82 -25.19
N ARG A 581 45.82 -29.54 -24.07
CA ARG A 581 45.19 -29.44 -22.75
C ARG A 581 44.08 -28.37 -22.80
N TRP A 582 42.92 -28.70 -22.23
CA TRP A 582 41.74 -27.84 -22.13
C TRP A 582 41.01 -27.50 -23.44
N SER A 583 41.16 -28.31 -24.49
CA SER A 583 40.44 -28.15 -25.76
C SER A 583 38.90 -28.05 -25.61
N TRP A 584 38.34 -28.66 -24.56
CA TRP A 584 36.90 -28.59 -24.24
C TRP A 584 36.43 -27.17 -23.87
N LEU A 585 37.30 -26.28 -23.37
CA LEU A 585 36.95 -24.89 -23.05
C LEU A 585 36.54 -24.09 -24.29
N ASN A 586 37.04 -24.48 -25.46
CA ASN A 586 36.75 -23.79 -26.72
C ASN A 586 35.24 -23.79 -27.03
N TYR A 587 34.52 -24.87 -26.70
CA TYR A 587 33.08 -24.94 -26.92
C TYR A 587 32.31 -24.02 -25.96
N TYR A 588 32.80 -23.84 -24.72
CA TYR A 588 32.26 -22.87 -23.78
C TYR A 588 32.52 -21.44 -24.21
N ASP A 589 33.73 -21.15 -24.66
CA ASP A 589 34.11 -19.83 -25.16
C ASP A 589 33.26 -19.45 -26.39
N PHE A 590 33.13 -20.37 -27.36
CA PHE A 590 32.23 -20.18 -28.50
C PHE A 590 30.78 -19.91 -28.05
N SER A 591 30.23 -20.75 -27.18
CA SER A 591 28.86 -20.65 -26.71
C SER A 591 28.60 -19.36 -25.92
N LEU A 592 29.53 -18.98 -25.03
CA LEU A 592 29.48 -17.77 -24.22
C LEU A 592 29.53 -16.51 -25.10
N ASN A 593 30.49 -16.44 -26.02
CA ASN A 593 30.62 -15.32 -26.94
C ASN A 593 29.41 -15.19 -27.87
N ASN A 594 28.87 -16.33 -28.33
CA ASN A 594 27.72 -16.35 -29.23
C ASN A 594 26.41 -15.93 -28.51
N LEU A 595 26.28 -16.20 -27.21
CA LEU A 595 25.13 -15.77 -26.40
C LEU A 595 25.26 -14.32 -25.90
N LEU A 596 26.39 -13.96 -25.27
CA LEU A 596 26.60 -12.64 -24.67
C LEU A 596 26.96 -11.56 -25.70
N LYS A 597 27.38 -11.96 -26.90
CA LYS A 597 27.89 -11.08 -27.97
C LYS A 597 29.06 -10.20 -27.51
N PHE A 598 29.77 -10.61 -26.46
CA PHE A 598 30.89 -9.89 -25.88
C PHE A 598 31.89 -10.89 -25.29
N GLY A 599 33.15 -10.73 -25.67
CA GLY A 599 34.26 -11.55 -25.16
C GLY A 599 35.40 -11.67 -26.18
N PHE A 600 36.26 -12.68 -25.98
CA PHE A 600 37.41 -12.95 -26.84
C PHE A 600 36.94 -13.82 -28.01
N ASN A 601 36.86 -13.25 -29.22
CA ASN A 601 36.30 -13.94 -30.38
C ASN A 601 37.35 -14.84 -31.06
N ASP A 602 37.87 -15.79 -30.30
CA ASP A 602 38.94 -16.66 -30.75
C ASP A 602 38.39 -17.78 -31.64
N ILE A 603 37.08 -18.09 -31.57
CA ILE A 603 36.50 -19.29 -32.21
C ILE A 603 35.41 -18.97 -33.22
N ARG A 604 35.52 -19.54 -34.42
CA ARG A 604 34.54 -19.38 -35.51
C ARG A 604 34.17 -20.70 -36.17
N LEU A 605 33.08 -20.70 -36.91
CA LEU A 605 32.68 -21.76 -37.82
C LEU A 605 33.50 -21.70 -39.12
N ARG A 606 33.98 -22.87 -39.55
CA ARG A 606 34.61 -23.08 -40.85
C ARG A 606 33.61 -22.86 -41.98
N ASP A 607 34.05 -22.33 -43.11
CA ASP A 607 33.21 -22.10 -44.29
C ASP A 607 33.10 -23.35 -45.20
N GLU A 608 34.18 -24.11 -45.34
CA GLU A 608 34.23 -25.29 -46.21
C GLU A 608 33.64 -26.55 -45.58
N HIS A 609 32.82 -27.25 -46.36
CA HIS A 609 32.24 -28.55 -46.00
C HIS A 609 31.52 -28.56 -44.63
N LEU A 610 31.06 -27.40 -44.16
CA LEU A 610 30.25 -27.26 -42.96
C LEU A 610 28.78 -27.51 -43.32
N PRO A 611 28.11 -28.52 -42.73
CA PRO A 611 26.69 -28.70 -42.92
C PRO A 611 25.92 -27.42 -42.52
N GLY A 612 25.06 -26.92 -43.42
CA GLY A 612 24.27 -25.71 -43.17
C GLY A 612 23.38 -25.78 -41.91
N ILE A 613 23.07 -26.99 -41.43
CA ILE A 613 22.36 -27.21 -40.16
C ILE A 613 23.19 -26.74 -38.95
N ILE A 614 24.51 -26.94 -38.97
CA ILE A 614 25.40 -26.47 -37.88
C ILE A 614 25.45 -24.94 -37.87
N THR A 615 25.52 -24.33 -39.06
CA THR A 615 25.38 -22.87 -39.18
C THR A 615 24.03 -22.42 -38.63
N THR A 616 22.94 -23.09 -39.00
CA THR A 616 21.58 -22.78 -38.50
C THR A 616 21.49 -22.88 -36.97
N LEU A 617 22.13 -23.87 -36.35
CA LEU A 617 22.21 -24.00 -34.88
C LEU A 617 22.96 -22.83 -34.22
N ALA A 618 24.09 -22.42 -34.79
CA ALA A 618 24.84 -21.26 -34.29
C ALA A 618 24.02 -19.96 -34.42
N TRP A 619 23.30 -19.79 -35.53
CA TRP A 619 22.37 -18.67 -35.73
C TRP A 619 21.20 -18.69 -34.77
N TYR A 620 20.68 -19.87 -34.45
CA TYR A 620 19.64 -20.03 -33.44
C TYR A 620 20.11 -19.55 -32.07
N GLN A 621 21.29 -20.02 -31.61
CA GLN A 621 21.86 -19.55 -30.35
C GLN A 621 22.18 -18.04 -30.38
N TRP A 622 22.73 -17.52 -31.47
CA TRP A 622 23.02 -16.10 -31.62
C TRP A 622 21.76 -15.23 -31.51
N SER A 623 20.64 -15.71 -32.07
CA SER A 623 19.34 -15.06 -31.99
C SER A 623 18.80 -15.06 -30.55
N LEU A 624 18.96 -16.18 -29.83
CA LEU A 624 18.68 -16.24 -28.39
C LEU A 624 19.55 -15.27 -27.59
N GLY A 625 20.80 -15.03 -28.03
CA GLY A 625 21.68 -14.03 -27.45
C GLY A 625 21.11 -12.60 -27.49
N ILE A 626 20.37 -12.23 -28.54
CA ILE A 626 19.67 -10.92 -28.59
C ILE A 626 18.67 -10.82 -27.44
N LEU A 627 17.85 -11.87 -27.28
CA LEU A 627 16.80 -11.92 -26.27
C LEU A 627 17.41 -11.93 -24.87
N TYR A 628 18.52 -12.66 -24.68
CA TYR A 628 19.25 -12.69 -23.43
C TYR A 628 19.86 -11.33 -23.06
N ILE A 629 20.42 -10.59 -24.02
CA ILE A 629 20.92 -9.24 -23.79
C ILE A 629 19.78 -8.29 -23.45
N ALA A 630 18.63 -8.38 -24.13
CA ALA A 630 17.47 -7.58 -23.80
C ALA A 630 16.98 -7.87 -22.36
N LEU A 631 16.95 -9.14 -21.96
CA LEU A 631 16.63 -9.56 -20.59
C LEU A 631 17.65 -9.02 -19.58
N LEU A 632 18.94 -9.08 -19.89
CA LEU A 632 20.01 -8.59 -19.04
C LEU A 632 19.96 -7.08 -18.89
N LEU A 633 19.77 -6.32 -19.98
CA LEU A 633 19.62 -4.87 -19.95
C LEU A 633 18.37 -4.45 -19.20
N TRP A 634 17.24 -5.15 -19.41
CA TRP A 634 16.02 -4.93 -18.65
C TRP A 634 16.26 -5.04 -17.14
N THR A 635 16.91 -6.12 -16.71
CA THR A 635 17.21 -6.34 -15.29
C THR A 635 18.24 -5.34 -14.76
N LEU A 636 19.31 -5.04 -15.52
CA LEU A 636 20.32 -4.07 -15.12
C LEU A 636 19.77 -2.64 -14.98
N SER A 637 18.90 -2.24 -15.91
CA SER A 637 18.21 -0.94 -15.88
C SER A 637 17.45 -0.72 -14.57
N ARG A 638 16.98 -1.80 -13.93
CA ARG A 638 16.16 -1.77 -12.71
C ARG A 638 16.93 -2.12 -11.45
N THR A 639 18.07 -2.78 -11.56
CA THR A 639 18.88 -3.20 -10.40
C THR A 639 20.00 -2.22 -10.10
N ILE A 640 20.51 -1.50 -11.08
CA ILE A 640 21.59 -0.53 -10.90
C ILE A 640 21.02 0.90 -10.91
N PRO A 641 21.08 1.62 -9.77
CA PRO A 641 20.69 3.03 -9.72
C PRO A 641 21.51 3.84 -10.73
N GLY A 642 20.84 4.65 -11.56
CA GLY A 642 21.49 5.56 -12.51
C GLY A 642 21.79 4.98 -13.90
N LEU A 643 21.80 3.65 -14.09
CA LEU A 643 21.99 3.06 -15.42
C LEU A 643 20.83 3.39 -16.38
N ASN A 644 19.62 3.54 -15.85
CA ASN A 644 18.45 4.03 -16.59
C ASN A 644 18.69 5.38 -17.29
N LEU A 645 19.47 6.29 -16.70
CA LEU A 645 19.75 7.59 -17.32
C LEU A 645 20.58 7.45 -18.60
N PHE A 646 21.37 6.39 -18.75
CA PHE A 646 22.20 6.15 -19.94
C PHE A 646 21.51 5.31 -21.00
N ILE A 647 20.54 4.47 -20.63
CA ILE A 647 19.84 3.56 -21.57
C ILE A 647 18.66 4.27 -22.27
N TYR A 648 18.11 5.34 -21.69
CA TYR A 648 16.97 6.10 -22.23
C TYR A 648 17.33 7.49 -22.80
N LEU A 649 18.62 7.82 -22.91
CA LEU A 649 19.14 8.91 -23.76
C LEU A 649 19.28 8.40 -25.20
#